data_AF-A0A9D5CQQ5-F1
#
_entry.id   AF-A0A9D5CQQ5-F1
#
_cell.length_a   1.000
_cell.length_b   1.000
_cell.length_c   1.000
_cell.angle_alpha   90.00
_cell.angle_beta   90.00
_cell.angle_gamma   90.00
#
_symmetry.space_group_name_H-M   'P 1'
#
loop_
_entity.id
_entity.type
_entity.pdbx_description
1 polymer ?
#
loop_
_entity_poly.entity_id
_entity_poly.type
_entity_poly.pdbx_seq_one_letter_code
_entity_poly.pdbx_strand_id
1 'polypeptide(L)'
;MSSTKTAVNGSPGGNDSPGENDRKRMRRPFHTKTFKVELSFAAKIPMNSIALALKGQESENSQEALRVLDIVLRQHAAKKGCLLVRQSFFQNNPSNFTDLGGGVLGCRGFHSSFRATQGGLSLNIDVSTTMIVRPGPVVDFLIENQNVRDPYQIDWSRAKRMLKNLRIKVAPSNTEYKIVGLSELPCNQQIFTLKQRNGRNGNGELEVQDTEITVFEYFVKHRRIELGYSRELPCINVGKPKRPTYFPIELCSLVSLQRYTKALSTLQRSSLVEKSRQKPQERMNVLSEALKHNNYDADPMLRASGVSIAAQFTQIDGRVLPAPRLKVGNGEDFFPRNGRWNFNNKKLIEPSTVDKWAVVNFSAFVSIEQPFDVFDENPSSRRDPPIARVENMFEQVKSKLPGAPRFLLCLLAERKNSAIYGPWKRKCLAEFGIVTQCMAPTRVNDQYLTNVLLKINAKLGGMNSLLQVEHSPAMPLISKVPTIILGMDVSHGSPGQSDVPSIAAVVSSRQWPLISRYRATVRTQSPKVEMIDSLFKPSDSDDLGIIRELLIDFYTSSGKRKPEQIVIFRDGVSESQFNQVLNIELDQIIEKNHHTKFFQPSSPDNVPPGELSLCDNKVCHPRNYDFYMCSHAGMIGTTRPTHYHVLLDEIGFSADDLQELVHSLSYVYQRSTTAISVVAPVCYAHLAASQMGQFMKFDDMSETSSSHGGVSSAGTIVVPELPRLHEKVSSSMFFC
;
A
#
# COMPACT_ATOMS: atom_id res chain seq x y z
N MET A 1 -50.85 28.30 -36.28
CA MET A 1 -51.18 29.65 -36.82
C MET A 1 -49.99 30.59 -36.57
N SER A 2 -49.93 31.73 -37.26
CA SER A 2 -48.81 32.68 -37.19
C SER A 2 -48.99 33.71 -36.07
N SER A 3 -47.89 34.20 -35.50
CA SER A 3 -47.78 35.58 -35.03
C SER A 3 -46.31 36.04 -35.02
N THR A 4 -45.89 36.76 -36.06
CA THR A 4 -44.63 37.52 -36.09
C THR A 4 -44.71 38.77 -35.23
N LYS A 5 -43.57 39.24 -34.73
CA LYS A 5 -43.36 40.67 -34.41
C LYS A 5 -42.00 41.12 -34.96
N THR A 6 -42.02 42.25 -35.65
CA THR A 6 -40.88 42.92 -36.28
C THR A 6 -40.44 44.15 -35.47
N ALA A 7 -39.18 44.52 -35.61
CA ALA A 7 -38.64 45.84 -35.31
C ALA A 7 -37.72 46.25 -36.48
N VAL A 8 -37.56 47.55 -36.73
CA VAL A 8 -37.17 48.09 -38.04
C VAL A 8 -35.77 48.70 -38.06
N ASN A 9 -35.18 48.73 -39.27
CA ASN A 9 -33.83 49.17 -39.62
C ASN A 9 -33.40 50.55 -39.07
N GLY A 10 -32.09 50.66 -38.85
CA GLY A 10 -31.33 51.90 -39.01
C GLY A 10 -30.01 51.61 -39.73
N SER A 11 -29.67 52.39 -40.76
CA SER A 11 -28.41 52.28 -41.51
C SER A 11 -27.97 53.67 -41.96
N PRO A 12 -26.66 53.89 -42.14
CA PRO A 12 -26.23 54.28 -43.48
C PRO A 12 -24.88 53.67 -43.93
N GLY A 13 -24.72 53.54 -45.25
CA GLY A 13 -23.45 53.76 -45.96
C GLY A 13 -22.24 52.91 -45.60
N GLY A 14 -22.18 51.67 -46.10
CA GLY A 14 -20.97 50.84 -46.07
C GLY A 14 -21.02 49.76 -47.14
N ASN A 15 -20.58 50.09 -48.36
CA ASN A 15 -20.70 49.21 -49.51
C ASN A 15 -19.48 48.27 -49.60
N ASP A 16 -19.58 47.08 -48.99
CA ASP A 16 -18.67 45.97 -49.28
C ASP A 16 -19.42 44.64 -49.20
N SER A 17 -19.37 43.85 -50.26
CA SER A 17 -20.05 42.54 -50.31
C SER A 17 -19.16 41.46 -49.72
N PRO A 18 -19.56 40.76 -48.64
CA PRO A 18 -18.78 39.65 -48.11
C PRO A 18 -18.75 38.51 -49.13
N GLY A 19 -17.58 38.30 -49.74
CA GLY A 19 -17.39 37.33 -50.82
C GLY A 19 -17.73 35.89 -50.42
N GLU A 20 -18.04 35.05 -51.42
CA GLU A 20 -18.55 33.68 -51.22
C GLU A 20 -17.68 32.75 -50.34
N ASN A 21 -16.43 33.11 -50.10
CA ASN A 21 -15.50 32.36 -49.27
C ASN A 21 -15.93 32.26 -47.79
N ASP A 22 -16.58 33.29 -47.21
CA ASP A 22 -16.91 33.26 -45.78
C ASP A 22 -18.04 32.27 -45.42
N ARG A 23 -18.93 31.95 -46.37
CA ARG A 23 -19.98 30.93 -46.15
C ARG A 23 -19.44 29.50 -46.02
N LYS A 24 -18.17 29.24 -46.37
CA LYS A 24 -17.56 27.89 -46.31
C LYS A 24 -16.88 27.56 -44.98
N ARG A 25 -16.96 28.43 -43.96
CA ARG A 25 -16.51 28.14 -42.57
C ARG A 25 -17.59 27.52 -41.67
N MET A 26 -18.64 26.90 -42.23
CA MET A 26 -19.47 25.99 -41.45
C MET A 26 -18.60 24.87 -40.87
N ARG A 27 -18.72 24.67 -39.55
CA ARG A 27 -17.98 23.64 -38.78
C ARG A 27 -18.12 22.29 -39.48
N ARG A 28 -17.03 21.51 -39.58
CA ARG A 28 -17.16 20.05 -39.77
C ARG A 28 -18.11 19.55 -38.68
N PRO A 29 -19.23 18.88 -39.00
CA PRO A 29 -20.07 18.29 -37.96
C PRO A 29 -19.20 17.33 -37.15
N PHE A 30 -19.36 17.35 -35.83
CA PHE A 30 -18.77 16.31 -35.00
C PHE A 30 -19.27 14.96 -35.54
N HIS A 31 -18.35 14.03 -35.84
CA HIS A 31 -18.77 12.69 -36.22
C HIS A 31 -19.60 12.09 -35.08
N THR A 32 -20.91 12.02 -35.28
CA THR A 32 -21.86 11.39 -34.38
C THR A 32 -21.48 9.93 -34.25
N LYS A 33 -20.85 9.58 -33.13
CA LYS A 33 -20.54 8.19 -32.80
C LYS A 33 -21.85 7.49 -32.46
N THR A 34 -22.44 6.83 -33.45
CA THR A 34 -23.57 5.93 -33.24
C THR A 34 -23.07 4.72 -32.45
N PHE A 35 -23.41 4.67 -31.16
CA PHE A 35 -23.18 3.49 -30.34
C PHE A 35 -24.39 2.57 -30.48
N LYS A 36 -24.15 1.30 -30.83
CA LYS A 36 -25.14 0.25 -30.58
C LYS A 36 -25.08 -0.10 -29.09
N VAL A 37 -26.19 0.05 -28.39
CA VAL A 37 -26.33 -0.33 -26.98
C VAL A 37 -27.44 -1.36 -26.93
N GLU A 38 -27.08 -2.58 -26.51
CA GLU A 38 -28.03 -3.65 -26.24
C GLU A 38 -28.33 -3.68 -24.74
N LEU A 39 -29.61 -3.84 -24.38
CA LEU A 39 -30.07 -3.87 -23.00
C LEU A 39 -30.84 -5.18 -22.77
N SER A 40 -30.13 -6.21 -22.33
CA SER A 40 -30.70 -7.49 -21.93
C SER A 40 -31.01 -7.52 -20.44
N PHE A 41 -32.10 -8.18 -20.06
CA PHE A 41 -32.42 -8.45 -18.66
C PHE A 41 -31.58 -9.64 -18.17
N ALA A 42 -30.74 -9.42 -17.15
CA ALA A 42 -29.88 -10.47 -16.59
C ALA A 42 -30.51 -11.18 -15.38
N ALA A 43 -30.91 -10.44 -14.35
CA ALA A 43 -31.45 -10.98 -13.10
C ALA A 43 -32.31 -9.95 -12.35
N LYS A 44 -33.15 -10.43 -11.42
CA LYS A 44 -33.88 -9.60 -10.44
C LYS A 44 -33.24 -9.75 -9.07
N ILE A 45 -32.43 -8.77 -8.66
CA ILE A 45 -31.78 -8.78 -7.34
C ILE A 45 -32.82 -8.46 -6.25
N PRO A 46 -33.06 -9.35 -5.27
CA PRO A 46 -34.11 -9.16 -4.26
C PRO A 46 -33.60 -8.30 -3.09
N MET A 47 -33.99 -7.02 -3.05
CA MET A 47 -33.58 -6.09 -1.97
C MET A 47 -33.99 -6.57 -0.55
N ASN A 48 -35.01 -7.42 -0.44
CA ASN A 48 -35.39 -8.07 0.83
C ASN A 48 -34.26 -8.95 1.41
N SER A 49 -33.31 -9.43 0.60
CA SER A 49 -32.13 -10.14 1.09
C SER A 49 -31.23 -9.28 1.99
N ILE A 50 -31.30 -7.94 1.92
CA ILE A 50 -30.67 -7.08 2.92
C ILE A 50 -31.35 -7.29 4.28
N ALA A 51 -32.68 -7.26 4.35
CA ALA A 51 -33.42 -7.49 5.59
C ALA A 51 -33.27 -8.93 6.14
N LEU A 52 -32.96 -9.91 5.28
CA LEU A 52 -32.56 -11.26 5.70
C LEU A 52 -31.12 -11.27 6.28
N ALA A 53 -30.17 -10.61 5.63
CA ALA A 53 -28.80 -10.48 6.13
C ALA A 53 -28.72 -9.73 7.48
N LEU A 54 -29.58 -8.72 7.70
CA LEU A 54 -29.72 -8.07 9.02
C LEU A 54 -30.25 -9.02 10.11
N LYS A 55 -30.91 -10.11 9.74
CA LYS A 55 -31.30 -11.23 10.63
C LYS A 55 -30.27 -12.37 10.62
N GLY A 56 -29.05 -12.13 10.13
CA GLY A 56 -27.98 -13.12 9.99
C GLY A 56 -28.16 -14.12 8.84
N GLN A 57 -29.26 -14.06 8.09
CA GLN A 57 -29.53 -14.92 6.94
C GLN A 57 -28.90 -14.34 5.66
N GLU A 58 -27.58 -14.36 5.61
CA GLU A 58 -26.81 -14.03 4.41
C GLU A 58 -27.02 -15.04 3.27
N SER A 59 -26.87 -14.54 2.05
CA SER A 59 -26.79 -15.32 0.81
C SER A 59 -26.01 -14.50 -0.23
N GLU A 60 -25.64 -15.09 -1.38
CA GLU A 60 -25.03 -14.31 -2.46
C GLU A 60 -25.90 -13.11 -2.87
N ASN A 61 -27.23 -13.30 -2.88
CA ASN A 61 -28.23 -12.26 -3.12
C ASN A 61 -28.11 -11.04 -2.18
N SER A 62 -27.68 -11.21 -0.91
CA SER A 62 -27.50 -10.07 -0.01
C SER A 62 -26.23 -9.28 -0.30
N GLN A 63 -25.15 -9.97 -0.71
CA GLN A 63 -23.92 -9.30 -1.16
C GLN A 63 -24.13 -8.58 -2.50
N GLU A 64 -24.92 -9.15 -3.42
CA GLU A 64 -25.36 -8.46 -4.63
C GLU A 64 -26.24 -7.24 -4.34
N ALA A 65 -27.19 -7.33 -3.41
CA ALA A 65 -28.06 -6.21 -3.04
C ALA A 65 -27.27 -5.04 -2.40
N LEU A 66 -26.28 -5.32 -1.55
CA LEU A 66 -25.35 -4.30 -1.03
C LEU A 66 -24.53 -3.67 -2.18
N ARG A 67 -24.02 -4.49 -3.10
CA ARG A 67 -23.26 -4.04 -4.28
C ARG A 67 -24.09 -3.13 -5.21
N VAL A 68 -25.40 -3.32 -5.32
CA VAL A 68 -26.30 -2.40 -6.04
C VAL A 68 -26.33 -1.02 -5.38
N LEU A 69 -26.47 -0.93 -4.06
CA LEU A 69 -26.48 0.36 -3.35
C LEU A 69 -25.13 1.09 -3.47
N ASP A 70 -24.03 0.35 -3.37
CA ASP A 70 -22.67 0.85 -3.60
C ASP A 70 -22.47 1.39 -5.03
N ILE A 71 -23.06 0.74 -6.04
CA ILE A 71 -23.08 1.24 -7.43
C ILE A 71 -23.86 2.56 -7.54
N VAL A 72 -24.96 2.74 -6.78
CA VAL A 72 -25.69 4.00 -6.75
C VAL A 72 -24.85 5.14 -6.14
N LEU A 73 -24.17 4.91 -5.00
CA LEU A 73 -23.24 5.90 -4.42
C LEU A 73 -22.15 6.30 -5.43
N ARG A 74 -21.56 5.31 -6.11
CA ARG A 74 -20.52 5.51 -7.12
C ARG A 74 -21.02 6.27 -8.35
N GLN A 75 -22.26 6.02 -8.78
CA GLN A 75 -22.90 6.74 -9.88
C GLN A 75 -23.30 8.18 -9.47
N HIS A 76 -23.69 8.41 -8.22
CA HIS A 76 -23.92 9.76 -7.68
C HIS A 76 -22.61 10.58 -7.71
N ALA A 77 -21.50 10.00 -7.25
CA ALA A 77 -20.18 10.63 -7.33
C ALA A 77 -19.73 10.88 -8.79
N ALA A 78 -20.04 9.95 -9.72
CA ALA A 78 -19.77 10.11 -11.15
C ALA A 78 -20.50 11.32 -11.75
N LYS A 79 -21.81 11.49 -11.46
CA LYS A 79 -22.61 12.65 -11.89
C LYS A 79 -22.01 13.98 -11.40
N LYS A 80 -21.41 14.01 -10.21
CA LYS A 80 -20.70 15.17 -9.62
C LYS A 80 -19.28 15.40 -10.17
N GLY A 81 -18.84 14.63 -11.17
CA GLY A 81 -17.52 14.79 -11.80
C GLY A 81 -16.34 14.34 -10.93
N CYS A 82 -16.58 13.52 -9.89
CA CYS A 82 -15.54 13.01 -9.02
C CYS A 82 -14.61 12.02 -9.74
N LEU A 83 -13.33 12.03 -9.38
CA LEU A 83 -12.44 10.91 -9.64
C LEU A 83 -12.84 9.73 -8.73
N LEU A 84 -13.05 8.57 -9.34
CA LEU A 84 -13.48 7.34 -8.65
C LEU A 84 -12.29 6.38 -8.56
N VAL A 85 -11.93 5.95 -7.35
CA VAL A 85 -10.86 4.96 -7.11
C VAL A 85 -11.39 3.90 -6.15
N ARG A 86 -11.79 2.73 -6.67
CA ARG A 86 -12.63 1.76 -5.94
C ARG A 86 -13.89 2.48 -5.41
N GLN A 87 -14.17 2.40 -4.11
CA GLN A 87 -15.27 3.10 -3.43
C GLN A 87 -14.84 4.45 -2.81
N SER A 88 -13.67 4.97 -3.16
CA SER A 88 -13.24 6.32 -2.76
C SER A 88 -13.50 7.34 -3.87
N PHE A 89 -14.10 8.47 -3.49
CA PHE A 89 -14.53 9.54 -4.39
C PHE A 89 -13.79 10.86 -4.09
N PHE A 90 -13.25 11.49 -5.13
CA PHE A 90 -12.36 12.65 -5.01
C PHE A 90 -12.85 13.81 -5.88
N GLN A 91 -13.15 14.96 -5.24
CA GLN A 91 -13.73 16.14 -5.90
C GLN A 91 -12.67 17.10 -6.43
N ASN A 92 -12.95 17.79 -7.54
CA ASN A 92 -12.05 18.78 -8.16
C ASN A 92 -12.10 20.14 -7.44
N ASN A 93 -11.86 20.17 -6.13
CA ASN A 93 -11.86 21.39 -5.32
C ASN A 93 -10.44 21.68 -4.81
N PRO A 94 -9.84 22.85 -5.11
CA PRO A 94 -8.50 23.21 -4.63
C PRO A 94 -8.30 23.10 -3.10
N SER A 95 -9.35 23.30 -2.29
CA SER A 95 -9.27 23.12 -0.83
C SER A 95 -9.05 21.66 -0.38
N ASN A 96 -9.35 20.69 -1.24
CA ASN A 96 -9.04 19.27 -1.01
C ASN A 96 -7.64 18.90 -1.50
N PHE A 97 -6.91 19.81 -2.14
CA PHE A 97 -5.57 19.53 -2.66
C PHE A 97 -4.49 19.90 -1.64
N THR A 98 -3.36 19.21 -1.69
CA THR A 98 -2.28 19.32 -0.71
C THR A 98 -0.95 19.09 -1.42
N ASP A 99 -0.10 20.10 -1.50
CA ASP A 99 1.16 19.97 -2.24
C ASP A 99 2.16 19.02 -1.55
N LEU A 100 2.69 18.07 -2.32
CA LEU A 100 3.72 17.11 -1.89
C LEU A 100 5.08 17.39 -2.53
N GLY A 101 5.15 18.35 -3.47
CA GLY A 101 6.33 18.68 -4.26
C GLY A 101 6.55 17.75 -5.45
N GLY A 102 7.30 18.23 -6.44
CA GLY A 102 7.68 17.45 -7.62
C GLY A 102 6.53 17.17 -8.59
N GLY A 103 5.59 18.11 -8.77
CA GLY A 103 4.44 17.97 -9.65
C GLY A 103 3.32 17.07 -9.12
N VAL A 104 3.38 16.64 -7.86
CA VAL A 104 2.41 15.71 -7.25
C VAL A 104 1.64 16.37 -6.13
N LEU A 105 0.32 16.25 -6.16
CA LEU A 105 -0.59 16.72 -5.12
C LEU A 105 -1.27 15.51 -4.44
N GLY A 106 -1.43 15.57 -3.13
CA GLY A 106 -2.42 14.76 -2.43
C GLY A 106 -3.81 15.36 -2.63
N CYS A 107 -4.77 14.54 -3.06
CA CYS A 107 -6.18 14.92 -3.18
C CYS A 107 -6.98 14.20 -2.09
N ARG A 108 -7.58 14.96 -1.17
CA ARG A 108 -8.52 14.46 -0.17
C ARG A 108 -9.86 14.11 -0.84
N GLY A 109 -10.55 13.14 -0.27
CA GLY A 109 -11.85 12.64 -0.69
C GLY A 109 -12.38 11.67 0.35
N PHE A 110 -13.39 10.88 -0.01
CA PHE A 110 -14.13 10.04 0.94
C PHE A 110 -14.31 8.63 0.38
N HIS A 111 -13.97 7.62 1.18
CA HIS A 111 -14.49 6.26 1.00
C HIS A 111 -15.97 6.27 1.38
N SER A 112 -16.83 5.54 0.67
CA SER A 112 -18.21 5.31 1.11
C SER A 112 -18.71 3.94 0.64
N SER A 113 -19.20 3.11 1.56
CA SER A 113 -19.74 1.78 1.26
C SER A 113 -20.80 1.35 2.26
N PHE A 114 -21.88 0.71 1.80
CA PHE A 114 -22.87 0.09 2.66
C PHE A 114 -22.37 -1.24 3.26
N ARG A 115 -22.76 -1.53 4.51
CA ARG A 115 -22.50 -2.79 5.21
C ARG A 115 -23.74 -3.24 5.98
N ALA A 116 -24.01 -4.54 5.97
CA ALA A 116 -24.95 -5.15 6.90
C ALA A 116 -24.27 -5.27 8.26
N THR A 117 -24.88 -4.72 9.31
CA THR A 117 -24.35 -4.72 10.68
C THR A 117 -25.48 -5.05 11.65
N GLN A 118 -25.19 -5.50 12.87
CA GLN A 118 -26.22 -5.87 13.86
C GLN A 118 -27.21 -4.71 14.15
N GLY A 119 -26.74 -3.46 14.06
CA GLY A 119 -27.54 -2.25 14.24
C GLY A 119 -28.35 -1.83 13.01
N GLY A 120 -28.30 -2.61 11.92
CA GLY A 120 -29.01 -2.33 10.67
C GLY A 120 -28.08 -2.16 9.46
N LEU A 121 -28.61 -1.55 8.40
CA LEU A 121 -27.85 -1.20 7.20
C LEU A 121 -27.03 0.08 7.48
N SER A 122 -25.72 -0.09 7.67
CA SER A 122 -24.80 1.00 8.01
C SER A 122 -24.09 1.53 6.76
N LEU A 123 -24.04 2.86 6.59
CA LEU A 123 -23.21 3.53 5.58
C LEU A 123 -21.85 3.92 6.20
N ASN A 124 -20.81 3.15 5.89
CA ASN A 124 -19.45 3.43 6.35
C ASN A 124 -18.80 4.50 5.44
N ILE A 125 -18.34 5.61 6.02
CA ILE A 125 -17.65 6.71 5.33
C ILE A 125 -16.37 7.06 6.09
N ASP A 126 -15.23 7.16 5.38
CA ASP A 126 -13.96 7.58 5.96
C ASP A 126 -13.15 8.51 5.04
N VAL A 127 -12.29 9.35 5.62
CA VAL A 127 -11.46 10.31 4.87
C VAL A 127 -10.30 9.60 4.18
N SER A 128 -10.31 9.64 2.85
CA SER A 128 -9.35 8.99 1.97
C SER A 128 -8.47 10.04 1.25
N THR A 129 -7.24 9.69 0.91
CA THR A 129 -6.35 10.57 0.11
C THR A 129 -5.74 9.78 -1.06
N THR A 130 -5.94 10.26 -2.30
CA THR A 130 -5.27 9.70 -3.50
C THR A 130 -4.27 10.69 -4.06
N MET A 131 -3.21 10.19 -4.69
CA MET A 131 -2.21 11.05 -5.35
C MET A 131 -2.73 11.46 -6.73
N ILE A 132 -2.59 12.74 -7.08
CA ILE A 132 -2.88 13.28 -8.42
C ILE A 132 -1.69 14.06 -8.96
N VAL A 133 -1.62 14.13 -10.29
CA VAL A 133 -0.73 15.04 -11.03
C VAL A 133 -1.24 16.48 -10.86
N ARG A 134 -0.31 17.44 -10.67
CA ARG A 134 -0.61 18.88 -10.65
C ARG A 134 -1.21 19.31 -12.01
N PRO A 135 -2.44 19.86 -12.06
CA PRO A 135 -2.96 20.47 -13.28
C PRO A 135 -2.25 21.80 -13.57
N GLY A 136 -2.05 22.11 -14.85
CA GLY A 136 -1.25 23.26 -15.30
C GLY A 136 -0.46 22.95 -16.57
N PRO A 137 0.41 23.83 -17.05
CA PRO A 137 1.31 23.57 -18.18
C PRO A 137 2.12 22.28 -18.00
N VAL A 138 2.33 21.53 -19.09
CA VAL A 138 3.11 20.27 -19.01
C VAL A 138 4.58 20.55 -18.65
N VAL A 139 5.13 21.70 -19.04
CA VAL A 139 6.53 22.05 -18.76
C VAL A 139 6.77 22.26 -17.26
N ASP A 140 5.90 22.99 -16.56
CA ASP A 140 6.01 23.27 -15.12
C ASP A 140 6.04 21.97 -14.31
N PHE A 141 5.15 21.03 -14.65
CA PHE A 141 5.12 19.69 -14.06
C PHE A 141 6.44 18.94 -14.27
N LEU A 142 7.06 19.02 -15.46
CA LEU A 142 8.34 18.37 -15.72
C LEU A 142 9.50 19.05 -14.96
N ILE A 143 9.51 20.39 -14.91
CA ILE A 143 10.50 21.18 -14.16
C ILE A 143 10.46 20.79 -12.68
N GLU A 144 9.28 20.82 -12.06
CA GLU A 144 9.10 20.35 -10.67
C GLU A 144 9.49 18.88 -10.51
N ASN A 145 8.99 17.98 -11.36
CA ASN A 145 9.16 16.53 -11.19
C ASN A 145 10.61 16.04 -11.38
N GLN A 146 11.42 16.79 -12.13
CA GLN A 146 12.84 16.51 -12.31
C GLN A 146 13.76 17.37 -11.42
N ASN A 147 13.22 18.38 -10.74
CA ASN A 147 13.97 19.35 -9.92
C ASN A 147 15.08 20.06 -10.74
N VAL A 148 14.73 20.44 -11.96
CA VAL A 148 15.55 21.32 -12.82
C VAL A 148 15.08 22.77 -12.68
N ARG A 149 15.81 23.74 -13.22
CA ARG A 149 15.39 25.16 -13.20
C ARG A 149 14.77 25.65 -14.50
N ASP A 150 14.94 24.90 -15.58
CA ASP A 150 14.79 25.39 -16.95
C ASP A 150 14.32 24.27 -17.91
N PRO A 151 13.50 24.57 -18.94
CA PRO A 151 12.98 23.55 -19.88
C PRO A 151 14.04 22.77 -20.67
N TYR A 152 15.19 23.38 -20.96
CA TYR A 152 16.27 22.78 -21.75
C TYR A 152 17.07 21.76 -20.94
N GLN A 153 16.94 21.77 -19.61
CA GLN A 153 17.60 20.82 -18.70
C GLN A 153 16.80 19.52 -18.47
N ILE A 154 15.61 19.39 -19.07
CA ILE A 154 14.70 18.23 -18.86
C ILE A 154 15.28 16.95 -19.50
N ASP A 155 15.42 15.87 -18.72
CA ASP A 155 15.63 14.52 -19.26
C ASP A 155 14.34 14.06 -19.95
N TRP A 156 14.34 14.12 -21.28
CA TRP A 156 13.22 13.72 -22.12
C TRP A 156 12.96 12.20 -22.12
N SER A 157 13.94 11.36 -21.76
CA SER A 157 13.74 9.91 -21.58
C SER A 157 12.90 9.61 -20.33
N ARG A 158 13.13 10.37 -19.25
CA ARG A 158 12.31 10.34 -18.02
C ARG A 158 10.96 11.02 -18.24
N ALA A 159 10.89 12.13 -18.97
CA ALA A 159 9.63 12.77 -19.35
C ALA A 159 8.73 11.82 -20.17
N LYS A 160 9.28 11.14 -21.20
CA LYS A 160 8.56 10.15 -22.04
C LYS A 160 7.97 9.01 -21.19
N ARG A 161 8.65 8.58 -20.11
CA ARG A 161 8.18 7.56 -19.15
C ARG A 161 7.16 8.07 -18.11
N MET A 162 7.19 9.36 -17.79
CA MET A 162 6.29 10.00 -16.82
C MET A 162 4.97 10.45 -17.45
N LEU A 163 5.01 11.05 -18.64
CA LEU A 163 3.83 11.59 -19.32
C LEU A 163 2.96 10.52 -20.01
N LYS A 164 3.51 9.32 -20.28
CA LYS A 164 2.80 8.22 -20.98
C LYS A 164 1.48 7.87 -20.28
N ASN A 165 0.39 7.90 -21.04
CA ASN A 165 -1.01 7.74 -20.61
C ASN A 165 -1.68 8.91 -19.87
N LEU A 166 -0.99 10.01 -19.54
CA LEU A 166 -1.66 11.19 -19.00
C LEU A 166 -2.53 11.87 -20.08
N ARG A 167 -3.51 12.65 -19.66
CA ARG A 167 -4.35 13.51 -20.50
C ARG A 167 -3.88 14.95 -20.45
N ILE A 168 -3.95 15.61 -21.60
CA ILE A 168 -3.71 17.04 -21.76
C ILE A 168 -4.86 17.71 -22.48
N LYS A 169 -5.09 18.98 -22.16
CA LYS A 169 -5.92 19.92 -22.90
C LYS A 169 -5.00 20.75 -23.81
N VAL A 170 -5.37 20.94 -25.06
CA VAL A 170 -4.52 21.65 -26.04
C VAL A 170 -5.10 23.02 -26.43
N ALA A 171 -4.34 24.09 -26.19
CA ALA A 171 -4.70 25.45 -26.57
C ALA A 171 -4.52 25.69 -28.10
N PRO A 172 -5.31 26.59 -28.72
CA PRO A 172 -6.53 27.22 -28.22
C PRO A 172 -7.76 26.29 -28.30
N SER A 173 -7.61 25.09 -28.90
CA SER A 173 -8.72 24.17 -29.21
C SER A 173 -9.52 23.68 -28.00
N ASN A 174 -8.95 23.79 -26.80
CA ASN A 174 -9.49 23.29 -25.53
C ASN A 174 -9.89 21.81 -25.53
N THR A 175 -9.43 21.04 -26.52
CA THR A 175 -9.75 19.61 -26.68
C THR A 175 -8.84 18.75 -25.81
N GLU A 176 -9.41 17.74 -25.16
CA GLU A 176 -8.64 16.74 -24.40
C GLU A 176 -8.09 15.62 -25.29
N TYR A 177 -6.83 15.26 -25.05
CA TYR A 177 -6.12 14.18 -25.70
C TYR A 177 -5.34 13.34 -24.69
N LYS A 178 -5.13 12.05 -24.98
CA LYS A 178 -4.27 11.16 -24.18
C LYS A 178 -2.86 11.10 -24.79
N ILE A 179 -1.84 11.33 -23.99
CA ILE A 179 -0.43 11.23 -24.39
C ILE A 179 -0.07 9.77 -24.67
N VAL A 180 0.40 9.52 -25.91
CA VAL A 180 0.95 8.24 -26.36
C VAL A 180 2.48 8.24 -26.25
N GLY A 181 3.12 9.38 -26.50
CA GLY A 181 4.56 9.56 -26.32
C GLY A 181 5.01 11.00 -26.60
N LEU A 182 6.28 11.16 -26.96
CA LEU A 182 6.89 12.40 -27.46
C LEU A 182 7.40 12.16 -28.88
N SER A 183 7.70 13.24 -29.62
CA SER A 183 8.52 13.15 -30.84
C SER A 183 9.96 12.71 -30.53
N GLU A 184 10.66 12.31 -31.58
CA GLU A 184 12.09 11.95 -31.52
C GLU A 184 12.98 13.11 -31.98
N LEU A 185 12.43 14.01 -32.80
CA LEU A 185 13.03 15.28 -33.19
C LEU A 185 12.38 16.48 -32.46
N PRO A 186 13.11 17.60 -32.27
CA PRO A 186 12.56 18.88 -31.79
C PRO A 186 11.46 19.48 -32.69
N CYS A 187 10.67 20.42 -32.18
CA CYS A 187 9.53 21.02 -32.88
C CYS A 187 9.88 21.69 -34.23
N ASN A 188 11.10 22.23 -34.36
CA ASN A 188 11.63 22.85 -35.59
C ASN A 188 12.13 21.83 -36.64
N GLN A 189 12.26 20.56 -36.29
CA GLN A 189 12.74 19.47 -37.19
C GLN A 189 11.69 18.37 -37.39
N GLN A 190 10.77 18.20 -36.43
CA GLN A 190 9.69 17.22 -36.54
C GLN A 190 8.72 17.64 -37.65
N ILE A 191 8.80 16.95 -38.78
CA ILE A 191 7.87 17.08 -39.91
C ILE A 191 6.57 16.29 -39.69
N PHE A 192 5.52 16.70 -40.41
CA PHE A 192 4.34 15.88 -40.66
C PHE A 192 3.71 16.23 -42.02
N THR A 193 2.96 15.30 -42.60
CA THR A 193 2.26 15.50 -43.87
C THR A 193 0.99 16.34 -43.69
N LEU A 194 1.01 17.58 -44.14
CA LEU A 194 -0.14 18.47 -44.23
C LEU A 194 -0.87 18.25 -45.56
N LYS A 195 -2.05 17.61 -45.49
CA LYS A 195 -2.95 17.45 -46.65
C LYS A 195 -3.60 18.80 -46.99
N GLN A 196 -3.05 19.52 -47.96
CA GLN A 196 -3.68 20.71 -48.51
C GLN A 196 -4.78 20.31 -49.50
N ARG A 197 -5.84 21.10 -49.59
CA ARG A 197 -6.88 20.97 -50.63
C ARG A 197 -6.71 22.14 -51.57
N ASN A 198 -6.18 21.85 -52.75
CA ASN A 198 -6.16 22.82 -53.85
C ASN A 198 -7.51 22.70 -54.59
N GLY A 199 -7.55 23.17 -55.85
CA GLY A 199 -8.77 23.20 -56.65
C GLY A 199 -9.36 21.82 -56.98
N ARG A 200 -10.46 21.84 -57.73
CA ARG A 200 -10.82 20.69 -58.56
C ARG A 200 -9.93 20.68 -59.79
N ASN A 201 -9.46 19.51 -60.18
CA ASN A 201 -8.83 19.33 -61.48
C ASN A 201 -9.90 19.27 -62.58
N GLY A 202 -9.48 19.33 -63.85
CA GLY A 202 -10.39 19.27 -65.01
C GLY A 202 -11.32 18.05 -65.03
N ASN A 203 -10.98 16.99 -64.27
CA ASN A 203 -11.74 15.75 -64.15
C ASN A 203 -12.76 15.79 -62.98
N GLY A 204 -12.90 16.92 -62.28
CA GLY A 204 -13.87 17.10 -61.17
C GLY A 204 -13.43 16.57 -59.80
N GLU A 205 -12.37 15.75 -59.75
CA GLU A 205 -11.78 15.23 -58.52
C GLU A 205 -11.07 16.32 -57.69
N LEU A 206 -10.95 16.09 -56.39
CA LEU A 206 -10.29 17.00 -55.44
C LEU A 206 -8.79 16.77 -55.42
N GLU A 207 -8.00 17.77 -55.82
CA GLU A 207 -6.55 17.66 -55.75
C GLU A 207 -6.07 17.83 -54.29
N VAL A 208 -5.54 16.74 -53.73
CA VAL A 208 -5.01 16.69 -52.37
C VAL A 208 -3.49 16.67 -52.44
N GLN A 209 -2.88 17.84 -52.34
CA GLN A 209 -1.43 17.97 -52.32
C GLN A 209 -0.91 17.70 -50.90
N ASP A 210 -0.07 16.68 -50.76
CA ASP A 210 0.57 16.32 -49.51
C ASP A 210 1.88 17.10 -49.35
N THR A 211 1.83 18.18 -48.56
CA THR A 211 3.01 19.00 -48.25
C THR A 211 3.63 18.53 -46.94
N GLU A 212 4.93 18.25 -46.91
CA GLU A 212 5.63 18.06 -45.64
C GLU A 212 5.97 19.43 -45.01
N ILE A 213 5.66 19.60 -43.74
CA ILE A 213 5.93 20.84 -43.00
C ILE A 213 6.35 20.52 -41.56
N THR A 214 7.23 21.35 -40.99
CA THR A 214 7.61 21.22 -39.57
C THR A 214 6.44 21.60 -38.65
N VAL A 215 6.37 20.99 -37.46
CA VAL A 215 5.35 21.34 -36.47
C VAL A 215 5.48 22.82 -36.07
N PHE A 216 6.70 23.33 -35.88
CA PHE A 216 6.94 24.74 -35.56
C PHE A 216 6.36 25.69 -36.61
N GLU A 217 6.67 25.49 -37.90
CA GLU A 217 6.16 26.35 -38.98
C GLU A 217 4.65 26.24 -39.16
N TYR A 218 4.06 25.07 -38.95
CA TYR A 218 2.61 24.92 -38.98
C TYR A 218 1.92 25.80 -37.91
N PHE A 219 2.43 25.81 -36.69
CA PHE A 219 1.86 26.63 -35.62
C PHE A 219 2.13 28.14 -35.83
N VAL A 220 3.37 28.52 -36.18
CA VAL A 220 3.71 29.93 -36.40
C VAL A 220 3.09 30.48 -37.70
N LYS A 221 3.38 29.88 -38.86
CA LYS A 221 2.96 30.42 -40.18
C LYS A 221 1.48 30.16 -40.48
N HIS A 222 0.99 28.93 -40.27
CA HIS A 222 -0.40 28.56 -40.66
C HIS A 222 -1.44 28.77 -39.55
N ARG A 223 -1.07 28.69 -38.27
CA ARG A 223 -2.01 28.95 -37.15
C ARG A 223 -1.88 30.35 -36.56
N ARG A 224 -0.83 31.11 -36.86
CA ARG A 224 -0.52 32.42 -36.24
C ARG A 224 -0.45 32.32 -34.71
N ILE A 225 0.19 31.26 -34.23
CA ILE A 225 0.47 31.03 -32.82
C ILE A 225 1.98 31.09 -32.66
N GLU A 226 2.46 32.12 -31.96
CA GLU A 226 3.86 32.23 -31.57
C GLU A 226 4.21 31.13 -30.55
N LEU A 227 5.45 30.64 -30.63
CA LEU A 227 6.00 29.61 -29.77
C LEU A 227 7.37 30.12 -29.30
N GLY A 228 7.47 30.50 -28.03
CA GLY A 228 8.68 31.09 -27.46
C GLY A 228 9.77 30.05 -27.27
N TYR A 229 9.53 29.07 -26.40
CA TYR A 229 10.55 28.08 -26.00
C TYR A 229 10.35 26.70 -26.64
N SER A 230 9.17 26.37 -27.19
CA SER A 230 8.93 25.04 -27.79
C SER A 230 9.79 24.73 -29.03
N ARG A 231 10.43 25.72 -29.67
CA ARG A 231 11.13 25.59 -30.95
C ARG A 231 12.12 24.41 -30.99
N GLU A 232 12.87 24.24 -29.90
CA GLU A 232 13.96 23.27 -29.78
C GLU A 232 13.63 22.10 -28.84
N LEU A 233 12.39 22.06 -28.33
CA LEU A 233 11.89 20.99 -27.47
C LEU A 233 11.08 19.95 -28.28
N PRO A 234 11.00 18.69 -27.84
CA PRO A 234 10.15 17.70 -28.47
C PRO A 234 8.66 18.02 -28.30
N CYS A 235 7.87 17.64 -29.30
CA CYS A 235 6.42 17.74 -29.29
C CYS A 235 5.77 16.57 -28.53
N ILE A 236 4.61 16.82 -27.93
CA ILE A 236 3.79 15.76 -27.34
C ILE A 236 3.04 15.04 -28.46
N ASN A 237 3.14 13.70 -28.51
CA ASN A 237 2.42 12.87 -29.47
C ASN A 237 1.17 12.25 -28.84
N VAL A 238 0.01 12.55 -29.43
CA VAL A 238 -1.31 12.04 -29.03
C VAL A 238 -2.00 11.20 -30.13
N GLY A 239 -1.31 11.00 -31.26
CA GLY A 239 -1.83 10.23 -32.39
C GLY A 239 -1.75 8.71 -32.20
N LYS A 240 -2.19 7.96 -33.21
CA LYS A 240 -2.00 6.50 -33.25
C LYS A 240 -0.56 6.19 -33.70
N PRO A 241 0.03 5.02 -33.37
CA PRO A 241 1.39 4.68 -33.82
C PRO A 241 1.60 4.79 -35.34
N LYS A 242 0.60 4.39 -36.16
CA LYS A 242 0.65 4.51 -37.63
C LYS A 242 0.22 5.89 -38.19
N ARG A 243 -0.23 6.81 -37.34
CA ARG A 243 -0.65 8.19 -37.68
C ARG A 243 -0.45 9.09 -36.44
N PRO A 244 0.79 9.56 -36.19
CA PRO A 244 1.08 10.42 -35.04
C PRO A 244 0.34 11.76 -35.15
N THR A 245 0.29 12.50 -34.05
CA THR A 245 -0.30 13.85 -34.02
C THR A 245 0.43 14.63 -32.95
N TYR A 246 1.21 15.61 -33.39
CA TYR A 246 2.17 16.35 -32.57
C TYR A 246 1.63 17.71 -32.15
N PHE A 247 1.85 18.07 -30.89
CA PHE A 247 1.56 19.40 -30.35
C PHE A 247 2.80 19.97 -29.63
N PRO A 248 3.16 21.25 -29.83
CA PRO A 248 4.16 21.94 -29.02
C PRO A 248 3.82 21.86 -27.53
N ILE A 249 4.82 21.64 -26.67
CA ILE A 249 4.61 21.43 -25.22
C ILE A 249 3.95 22.64 -24.53
N GLU A 250 4.29 23.84 -24.97
CA GLU A 250 3.77 25.15 -24.54
C GLU A 250 2.26 25.31 -24.76
N LEU A 251 1.69 24.61 -25.75
CA LEU A 251 0.25 24.61 -26.01
C LEU A 251 -0.51 23.53 -25.21
N CYS A 252 0.17 22.78 -24.33
CA CYS A 252 -0.38 21.62 -23.65
C CYS A 252 -0.43 21.82 -22.13
N SER A 253 -1.62 21.60 -21.54
CA SER A 253 -1.84 21.65 -20.09
C SER A 253 -2.41 20.33 -19.57
N LEU A 254 -1.89 19.83 -18.46
CA LEU A 254 -2.38 18.63 -17.78
C LEU A 254 -3.78 18.85 -17.20
N VAL A 255 -4.68 17.92 -17.50
CA VAL A 255 -6.06 17.91 -16.98
C VAL A 255 -6.04 17.60 -15.47
N SER A 256 -6.98 18.15 -14.69
CA SER A 256 -7.09 17.87 -13.25
C SER A 256 -7.59 16.44 -12.94
N LEU A 257 -7.51 16.07 -11.66
CA LEU A 257 -7.93 14.77 -11.11
C LEU A 257 -7.33 13.54 -11.83
N GLN A 258 -6.06 13.65 -12.26
CA GLN A 258 -5.36 12.54 -12.89
C GLN A 258 -4.50 11.80 -11.86
N ARG A 259 -4.88 10.55 -11.56
CA ARG A 259 -4.21 9.75 -10.52
C ARG A 259 -2.74 9.52 -10.84
N TYR A 260 -1.86 9.94 -9.93
CA TYR A 260 -0.44 9.61 -9.98
C TYR A 260 -0.23 8.19 -9.45
N THR A 261 0.34 7.30 -10.27
CA THR A 261 0.46 5.86 -9.97
C THR A 261 1.90 5.37 -9.79
N LYS A 262 2.90 6.26 -9.86
CA LYS A 262 4.30 5.91 -9.60
C LYS A 262 4.59 5.92 -8.09
N ALA A 263 5.65 5.24 -7.68
CA ALA A 263 6.10 5.26 -6.29
C ALA A 263 6.53 6.67 -5.87
N LEU A 264 5.99 7.17 -4.75
CA LEU A 264 6.38 8.46 -4.17
C LEU A 264 7.81 8.43 -3.63
N SER A 265 8.50 9.58 -3.68
CA SER A 265 9.80 9.78 -3.01
C SER A 265 9.66 9.74 -1.49
N THR A 266 10.78 9.54 -0.77
CA THR A 266 10.78 9.55 0.71
C THR A 266 10.24 10.87 1.28
N LEU A 267 10.57 12.00 0.65
CA LEU A 267 10.10 13.34 1.04
C LEU A 267 8.59 13.52 0.79
N GLN A 268 8.10 13.08 -0.38
CA GLN A 268 6.67 13.08 -0.70
C GLN A 268 5.88 12.21 0.28
N ARG A 269 6.40 11.03 0.66
CA ARG A 269 5.77 10.16 1.67
C ARG A 269 5.71 10.81 3.05
N SER A 270 6.77 11.48 3.52
CA SER A 270 6.73 12.20 4.79
C SER A 270 5.76 13.39 4.75
N SER A 271 5.79 14.20 3.69
CA SER A 271 4.87 15.32 3.48
C SER A 271 3.41 14.86 3.47
N LEU A 272 3.13 13.72 2.80
CA LEU A 272 1.80 13.11 2.78
C LEU A 272 1.33 12.65 4.17
N VAL A 273 2.19 11.91 4.89
CA VAL A 273 1.89 11.40 6.25
C VAL A 273 1.74 12.54 7.26
N GLU A 274 2.43 13.66 7.06
CA GLU A 274 2.33 14.85 7.88
C GLU A 274 1.02 15.62 7.62
N LYS A 275 0.77 15.98 6.35
CA LYS A 275 -0.39 16.79 5.94
C LYS A 275 -1.73 16.02 5.90
N SER A 276 -1.70 14.70 6.07
CA SER A 276 -2.90 13.87 6.26
C SER A 276 -3.27 13.62 7.73
N ARG A 277 -2.55 14.22 8.69
CA ARG A 277 -2.88 14.11 10.11
C ARG A 277 -4.16 14.89 10.42
N GLN A 278 -5.09 14.22 11.08
CA GLN A 278 -6.33 14.80 11.61
C GLN A 278 -6.58 14.16 12.98
N LYS A 279 -6.87 14.98 14.00
CA LYS A 279 -7.37 14.49 15.29
C LYS A 279 -8.79 13.92 15.11
N PRO A 280 -9.29 13.07 16.04
CA PRO A 280 -10.62 12.47 15.92
C PRO A 280 -11.74 13.50 15.67
N GLN A 281 -11.80 14.59 16.46
CA GLN A 281 -12.81 15.64 16.28
C GLN A 281 -12.71 16.35 14.92
N GLU A 282 -11.49 16.64 14.45
CA GLU A 282 -11.25 17.25 13.14
C GLU A 282 -11.74 16.32 12.00
N ARG A 283 -11.52 15.00 12.16
CA ARG A 283 -12.01 13.97 11.22
C ARG A 283 -13.54 13.85 11.24
N MET A 284 -14.16 13.82 12.42
CA MET A 284 -15.62 13.78 12.58
C MET A 284 -16.31 15.00 11.96
N ASN A 285 -15.77 16.20 12.17
CA ASN A 285 -16.30 17.42 11.56
C ASN A 285 -16.24 17.35 10.03
N VAL A 286 -15.07 17.01 9.47
CA VAL A 286 -14.86 16.87 8.01
C VAL A 286 -15.78 15.79 7.39
N LEU A 287 -16.03 14.68 8.08
CA LEU A 287 -16.97 13.65 7.63
C LEU A 287 -18.43 14.10 7.72
N SER A 288 -18.79 14.88 8.74
CA SER A 288 -20.13 15.46 8.90
C SER A 288 -20.44 16.48 7.81
N GLU A 289 -19.45 17.30 7.43
CA GLU A 289 -19.54 18.23 6.30
C GLU A 289 -19.64 17.47 4.96
N ALA A 290 -18.87 16.40 4.79
CA ALA A 290 -18.91 15.56 3.60
C ALA A 290 -20.28 14.90 3.39
N LEU A 291 -20.90 14.36 4.45
CA LEU A 291 -22.27 13.83 4.42
C LEU A 291 -23.27 14.90 3.95
N LYS A 292 -23.25 16.09 4.58
CA LYS A 292 -24.13 17.22 4.23
C LYS A 292 -23.95 17.69 2.78
N HIS A 293 -22.71 17.77 2.29
CA HIS A 293 -22.41 18.21 0.93
C HIS A 293 -22.69 17.13 -0.13
N ASN A 294 -22.55 15.85 0.23
CA ASN A 294 -22.94 14.75 -0.66
C ASN A 294 -24.47 14.65 -0.78
N ASN A 295 -25.22 14.88 0.30
CA ASN A 295 -26.70 14.91 0.30
C ASN A 295 -27.31 13.69 -0.39
N TYR A 296 -26.96 12.50 0.11
CA TYR A 296 -27.33 11.23 -0.51
C TYR A 296 -28.86 10.97 -0.50
N ASP A 297 -29.60 11.48 0.50
CA ASP A 297 -31.07 11.40 0.55
C ASP A 297 -31.77 12.15 -0.61
N ALA A 298 -31.06 13.04 -1.31
CA ALA A 298 -31.53 13.68 -2.52
C ALA A 298 -31.34 12.83 -3.79
N ASP A 299 -30.64 11.69 -3.76
CA ASP A 299 -30.51 10.83 -4.94
C ASP A 299 -31.80 10.04 -5.20
N PRO A 300 -32.42 10.17 -6.40
CA PRO A 300 -33.66 9.46 -6.71
C PRO A 300 -33.57 7.94 -6.62
N MET A 301 -32.39 7.34 -6.85
CA MET A 301 -32.23 5.87 -6.85
C MET A 301 -32.15 5.29 -5.43
N LEU A 302 -31.53 6.00 -4.48
CA LEU A 302 -31.55 5.60 -3.07
C LEU A 302 -32.96 5.71 -2.50
N ARG A 303 -33.64 6.84 -2.78
CA ARG A 303 -35.02 7.07 -2.35
C ARG A 303 -36.01 6.06 -2.95
N ALA A 304 -35.88 5.74 -4.24
CA ALA A 304 -36.69 4.69 -4.89
C ALA A 304 -36.38 3.28 -4.36
N SER A 305 -35.20 3.06 -3.78
CA SER A 305 -34.83 1.82 -3.07
C SER A 305 -35.31 1.78 -1.61
N GLY A 306 -36.02 2.82 -1.14
CA GLY A 306 -36.47 2.94 0.25
C GLY A 306 -35.36 3.26 1.25
N VAL A 307 -34.17 3.68 0.79
CA VAL A 307 -33.02 3.99 1.64
C VAL A 307 -33.02 5.48 2.01
N SER A 308 -32.87 5.77 3.30
CA SER A 308 -32.53 7.09 3.83
C SER A 308 -31.34 6.95 4.79
N ILE A 309 -30.54 8.01 4.92
CA ILE A 309 -29.24 8.00 5.58
C ILE A 309 -29.28 8.93 6.80
N ALA A 310 -28.89 8.39 7.96
CA ALA A 310 -28.83 9.18 9.19
C ALA A 310 -27.76 10.28 9.09
N ALA A 311 -28.11 11.49 9.52
CA ALA A 311 -27.20 12.65 9.54
C ALA A 311 -26.21 12.68 10.73
N GLN A 312 -26.22 11.64 11.56
CA GLN A 312 -25.39 11.49 12.77
C GLN A 312 -24.69 10.12 12.75
N PHE A 313 -23.53 10.01 13.40
CA PHE A 313 -22.81 8.75 13.53
C PHE A 313 -23.52 7.78 14.49
N THR A 314 -23.48 6.48 14.17
CA THR A 314 -23.97 5.41 15.05
C THR A 314 -23.20 5.42 16.38
N GLN A 315 -23.91 5.56 17.49
CA GLN A 315 -23.33 5.47 18.83
C GLN A 315 -23.16 3.99 19.23
N ILE A 316 -21.95 3.63 19.61
CA ILE A 316 -21.52 2.26 19.90
C ILE A 316 -21.06 2.09 21.34
N ASP A 317 -21.30 0.91 21.86
CA ASP A 317 -20.94 0.45 23.20
C ASP A 317 -19.57 -0.22 23.11
N GLY A 318 -18.68 0.06 24.07
CA GLY A 318 -17.27 -0.36 24.04
C GLY A 318 -16.73 -0.58 25.44
N ARG A 319 -16.04 -1.70 25.66
CA ARG A 319 -15.51 -2.08 26.99
C ARG A 319 -13.98 -2.01 27.09
N VAL A 320 -13.54 -2.20 28.33
CA VAL A 320 -12.27 -1.78 28.92
C VAL A 320 -11.47 -3.01 29.32
N LEU A 321 -10.23 -3.18 28.83
CA LEU A 321 -9.32 -4.19 29.40
C LEU A 321 -8.28 -3.53 30.30
N PRO A 322 -7.93 -4.16 31.44
CA PRO A 322 -6.74 -3.78 32.17
C PRO A 322 -5.50 -4.02 31.30
N ALA A 323 -4.57 -3.07 31.28
CA ALA A 323 -3.28 -3.28 30.62
C ALA A 323 -2.51 -4.41 31.34
N PRO A 324 -2.01 -5.42 30.62
CA PRO A 324 -1.35 -6.56 31.23
C PRO A 324 -0.04 -6.14 31.89
N ARG A 325 0.26 -6.73 33.04
CA ARG A 325 1.45 -6.42 33.85
C ARG A 325 2.69 -7.07 33.24
N LEU A 326 3.80 -6.31 33.19
CA LEU A 326 5.06 -6.75 32.61
C LEU A 326 6.11 -7.01 33.70
N LYS A 327 6.73 -8.19 33.69
CA LYS A 327 7.95 -8.48 34.44
C LYS A 327 9.17 -7.88 33.73
N VAL A 328 10.07 -7.27 34.51
CA VAL A 328 11.40 -6.81 34.08
C VAL A 328 12.51 -7.49 34.90
N GLY A 329 13.76 -7.44 34.44
CA GLY A 329 14.89 -8.19 35.02
C GLY A 329 15.30 -7.82 36.45
N ASN A 330 14.70 -6.77 37.03
CA ASN A 330 14.83 -6.43 38.44
C ASN A 330 13.91 -7.29 39.34
N GLY A 331 13.03 -8.12 38.77
CA GLY A 331 11.95 -8.83 39.49
C GLY A 331 10.68 -7.99 39.69
N GLU A 332 10.79 -6.66 39.56
CA GLU A 332 9.71 -5.68 39.58
C GLU A 332 8.59 -5.99 38.58
N ASP A 333 7.34 -5.71 38.98
CA ASP A 333 6.19 -5.64 38.09
C ASP A 333 6.03 -4.20 37.56
N PHE A 334 5.98 -4.03 36.24
CA PHE A 334 5.67 -2.77 35.59
C PHE A 334 4.22 -2.75 35.09
N PHE A 335 3.57 -1.61 35.31
CA PHE A 335 2.19 -1.34 34.90
C PHE A 335 2.20 -0.40 33.68
N PRO A 336 1.93 -0.88 32.46
CA PRO A 336 1.88 -0.03 31.28
C PRO A 336 0.80 1.05 31.44
N ARG A 337 1.16 2.30 31.11
CA ARG A 337 0.21 3.41 31.06
C ARG A 337 0.01 3.80 29.61
N ASN A 338 -1.25 3.90 29.17
CA ASN A 338 -1.61 4.24 27.80
C ASN A 338 -0.88 3.36 26.77
N GLY A 339 -0.81 2.05 27.01
CA GLY A 339 -0.10 1.08 26.17
C GLY A 339 1.42 1.32 26.04
N ARG A 340 2.08 2.01 26.98
CA ARG A 340 3.53 2.26 26.95
C ARG A 340 4.26 1.96 28.26
N TRP A 341 5.54 1.63 28.13
CA TRP A 341 6.50 1.44 29.21
C TRP A 341 7.87 2.03 28.83
N ASN A 342 8.84 1.92 29.73
CA ASN A 342 10.25 2.25 29.49
C ASN A 342 11.17 1.36 30.36
N PHE A 343 12.46 1.28 29.99
CA PHE A 343 13.50 0.56 30.75
C PHE A 343 14.37 1.49 31.61
N ASN A 344 13.93 2.73 31.86
CA ASN A 344 14.63 3.65 32.76
C ASN A 344 14.80 2.99 34.14
N ASN A 345 16.05 2.87 34.59
CA ASN A 345 16.49 2.19 35.82
C ASN A 345 16.14 0.69 35.93
N LYS A 346 15.82 0.00 34.83
CA LYS A 346 15.40 -1.42 34.80
C LYS A 346 16.30 -2.26 33.91
N LYS A 347 16.51 -3.52 34.30
CA LYS A 347 17.22 -4.53 33.50
C LYS A 347 16.27 -5.34 32.61
N LEU A 348 16.83 -5.95 31.57
CA LEU A 348 16.15 -6.91 30.69
C LEU A 348 15.95 -8.24 31.41
N ILE A 349 14.87 -8.97 31.12
CA ILE A 349 14.55 -10.27 31.76
C ILE A 349 15.66 -11.31 31.55
N GLU A 350 16.09 -11.49 30.30
CA GLU A 350 17.22 -12.35 29.94
C GLU A 350 18.16 -11.53 29.05
N PRO A 351 19.23 -10.92 29.60
CA PRO A 351 20.22 -10.17 28.83
C PRO A 351 21.26 -11.11 28.18
N SER A 352 21.51 -10.92 26.89
CA SER A 352 22.53 -11.66 26.14
C SER A 352 23.90 -11.00 26.29
N THR A 353 24.92 -11.75 26.71
CA THR A 353 26.32 -11.27 26.69
C THR A 353 26.91 -11.31 25.28
N VAL A 354 27.79 -10.34 24.99
CA VAL A 354 28.47 -10.20 23.69
C VAL A 354 29.93 -9.81 23.91
N ASP A 355 30.74 -10.81 24.25
CA ASP A 355 32.11 -10.62 24.72
C ASP A 355 33.08 -10.22 23.59
N LYS A 356 32.70 -10.49 22.34
CA LYS A 356 33.39 -10.06 21.11
C LYS A 356 32.38 -9.68 20.02
N TRP A 357 32.47 -8.43 19.57
CA TRP A 357 31.67 -7.84 18.49
C TRP A 357 32.53 -6.88 17.67
N ALA A 358 32.16 -6.66 16.41
CA ALA A 358 32.85 -5.70 15.56
C ALA A 358 31.87 -4.71 14.89
N VAL A 359 32.40 -3.55 14.52
CA VAL A 359 31.69 -2.50 13.80
C VAL A 359 32.11 -2.53 12.33
N VAL A 360 31.14 -2.40 11.43
CA VAL A 360 31.33 -2.31 9.99
C VAL A 360 30.74 -0.99 9.51
N ASN A 361 31.56 -0.12 8.92
CA ASN A 361 31.20 1.27 8.66
C ASN A 361 31.15 1.62 7.17
N PHE A 362 29.93 1.78 6.65
CA PHE A 362 29.61 2.34 5.33
C PHE A 362 29.14 3.81 5.43
N SER A 363 29.59 4.55 6.45
CA SER A 363 29.22 5.94 6.75
C SER A 363 30.45 6.83 6.93
N ALA A 364 30.24 8.16 6.95
CA ALA A 364 31.20 9.05 7.59
C ALA A 364 31.41 8.62 9.05
N PHE A 365 32.67 8.72 9.51
CA PHE A 365 33.17 8.13 10.75
C PHE A 365 32.37 8.54 11.99
N VAL A 366 32.14 7.57 12.88
CA VAL A 366 31.53 7.76 14.19
C VAL A 366 32.41 7.03 15.20
N SER A 367 32.91 7.74 16.21
CA SER A 367 33.65 7.09 17.30
C SER A 367 32.71 6.17 18.07
N ILE A 368 33.10 4.91 18.22
CA ILE A 368 32.39 3.89 19.01
C ILE A 368 33.42 3.22 19.91
N GLU A 369 33.17 3.27 21.21
CA GLU A 369 34.07 2.73 22.23
C GLU A 369 33.87 1.21 22.41
N GLN A 370 34.98 0.51 22.68
CA GLN A 370 35.03 -0.93 23.01
C GLN A 370 34.47 -1.95 21.98
N PRO A 371 34.53 -1.75 20.64
CA PRO A 371 34.45 -2.86 19.70
C PRO A 371 35.77 -3.66 19.68
N PHE A 372 35.74 -4.91 19.19
CA PHE A 372 36.94 -5.72 18.98
C PHE A 372 37.79 -5.19 17.81
N ASP A 373 37.14 -4.74 16.73
CA ASP A 373 37.74 -4.04 15.60
C ASP A 373 36.67 -3.20 14.86
N VAL A 374 37.12 -2.22 14.07
CA VAL A 374 36.29 -1.36 13.22
C VAL A 374 36.73 -1.49 11.77
N PHE A 375 35.78 -1.84 10.90
CA PHE A 375 36.00 -2.07 9.48
C PHE A 375 35.40 -0.91 8.67
N ASP A 376 36.22 0.08 8.33
CA ASP A 376 35.84 1.23 7.51
C ASP A 376 35.84 0.91 6.01
N GLU A 377 34.87 1.45 5.27
CA GLU A 377 34.79 1.28 3.83
C GLU A 377 35.88 2.06 3.08
N ASN A 378 36.70 1.32 2.32
CA ASN A 378 37.67 1.82 1.34
C ASN A 378 37.08 2.96 0.48
N PRO A 379 37.63 4.19 0.52
CA PRO A 379 37.05 5.34 -0.18
C PRO A 379 36.90 5.16 -1.70
N SER A 380 37.74 4.33 -2.32
CA SER A 380 37.65 3.92 -3.73
C SER A 380 36.36 3.16 -4.03
N SER A 381 36.04 2.14 -3.23
CA SER A 381 34.89 1.26 -3.46
C SER A 381 33.52 1.92 -3.25
N ARG A 382 33.46 3.17 -2.79
CA ARG A 382 32.19 3.91 -2.65
C ARG A 382 31.43 4.10 -3.97
N ARG A 383 32.11 3.92 -5.11
CA ARG A 383 31.53 3.96 -6.47
C ARG A 383 31.11 2.58 -7.00
N ASP A 384 31.50 1.50 -6.34
CA ASP A 384 31.26 0.12 -6.81
C ASP A 384 29.79 -0.29 -6.60
N PRO A 385 29.30 -1.32 -7.31
CA PRO A 385 27.99 -1.89 -7.07
C PRO A 385 27.81 -2.34 -5.60
N PRO A 386 26.60 -2.21 -5.00
CA PRO A 386 26.37 -2.52 -3.58
C PRO A 386 26.75 -3.95 -3.15
N ILE A 387 26.71 -4.92 -4.07
CA ILE A 387 27.14 -6.30 -3.81
C ILE A 387 28.67 -6.36 -3.62
N ALA A 388 29.46 -5.81 -4.56
CA ALA A 388 30.93 -5.78 -4.47
C ALA A 388 31.39 -5.05 -3.19
N ARG A 389 30.71 -3.96 -2.81
CA ARG A 389 30.97 -3.23 -1.55
C ARG A 389 30.77 -4.10 -0.30
N VAL A 390 29.80 -5.02 -0.33
CA VAL A 390 29.55 -5.97 0.76
C VAL A 390 30.55 -7.14 0.73
N GLU A 391 30.90 -7.68 -0.44
CA GLU A 391 31.93 -8.72 -0.58
C GLU A 391 33.29 -8.23 -0.07
N ASN A 392 33.80 -7.12 -0.59
CA ASN A 392 35.07 -6.50 -0.19
C ASN A 392 35.12 -6.22 1.32
N MET A 393 34.00 -5.84 1.92
CA MET A 393 33.89 -5.63 3.37
C MET A 393 33.93 -6.95 4.16
N PHE A 394 33.22 -7.98 3.69
CA PHE A 394 33.26 -9.30 4.31
C PHE A 394 34.64 -9.97 4.21
N GLU A 395 35.41 -9.72 3.16
CA GLU A 395 36.79 -10.19 3.03
C GLU A 395 37.72 -9.53 4.06
N GLN A 396 37.57 -8.23 4.33
CA GLN A 396 38.29 -7.56 5.42
C GLN A 396 37.89 -8.12 6.79
N VAL A 397 36.59 -8.30 7.04
CA VAL A 397 36.09 -8.90 8.29
C VAL A 397 36.64 -10.31 8.50
N LYS A 398 36.72 -11.13 7.44
CA LYS A 398 37.31 -12.48 7.50
C LYS A 398 38.82 -12.48 7.73
N SER A 399 39.57 -11.54 7.15
CA SER A 399 41.04 -11.56 7.18
C SER A 399 41.64 -11.08 8.51
N LYS A 400 40.94 -10.21 9.25
CA LYS A 400 41.39 -9.75 10.56
C LYS A 400 40.78 -10.50 11.75
N LEU A 401 39.54 -10.99 11.67
CA LEU A 401 38.91 -11.66 12.82
C LEU A 401 39.39 -13.12 12.94
N PRO A 402 39.85 -13.57 14.13
CA PRO A 402 40.35 -14.94 14.34
C PRO A 402 39.25 -16.01 14.39
N GLY A 403 38.06 -15.73 13.88
CA GLY A 403 36.88 -16.59 13.93
C GLY A 403 35.59 -15.81 13.62
N ALA A 404 34.49 -16.53 13.39
CA ALA A 404 33.20 -15.91 13.10
C ALA A 404 32.67 -15.09 14.29
N PRO A 405 32.38 -13.79 14.14
CA PRO A 405 31.90 -12.95 15.24
C PRO A 405 30.46 -13.32 15.63
N ARG A 406 30.15 -13.27 16.93
CA ARG A 406 28.79 -13.49 17.45
C ARG A 406 27.82 -12.38 17.03
N PHE A 407 28.32 -11.16 16.83
CA PHE A 407 27.53 -9.99 16.47
C PHE A 407 28.31 -8.99 15.60
N LEU A 408 27.63 -8.42 14.59
CA LEU A 408 28.14 -7.33 13.74
C LEU A 408 27.20 -6.12 13.74
N LEU A 409 27.69 -4.95 14.16
CA LEU A 409 27.00 -3.67 14.04
C LEU A 409 27.37 -2.99 12.72
N CYS A 410 26.41 -2.80 11.83
CA CYS A 410 26.61 -2.21 10.50
C CYS A 410 26.11 -0.75 10.46
N LEU A 411 27.00 0.22 10.29
CA LEU A 411 26.67 1.64 10.13
C LEU A 411 26.42 1.94 8.65
N LEU A 412 25.26 2.55 8.35
CA LEU A 412 24.83 2.90 7.00
C LEU A 412 24.75 4.42 6.86
N ALA A 413 25.36 4.99 5.82
CA ALA A 413 25.26 6.43 5.52
C ALA A 413 23.80 6.91 5.34
N GLU A 414 22.93 6.06 4.80
CA GLU A 414 21.56 6.44 4.45
C GLU A 414 20.49 5.96 5.44
N ARG A 415 19.55 6.86 5.73
CA ARG A 415 18.58 6.74 6.83
C ARG A 415 17.54 5.62 6.68
N LYS A 416 17.21 5.17 5.45
CA LYS A 416 16.10 4.21 5.21
C LYS A 416 16.24 3.23 4.03
N ASN A 417 16.89 3.60 2.92
CA ASN A 417 16.88 2.81 1.68
C ASN A 417 18.29 2.47 1.16
N SER A 418 19.29 2.30 2.04
CA SER A 418 20.64 1.95 1.60
C SER A 418 20.64 0.65 0.80
N ALA A 419 21.12 0.70 -0.44
CA ALA A 419 21.23 -0.45 -1.34
C ALA A 419 22.17 -1.55 -0.80
N ILE A 420 23.00 -1.22 0.20
CA ILE A 420 23.89 -2.13 0.92
C ILE A 420 23.09 -3.07 1.85
N TYR A 421 21.93 -2.65 2.35
CA TYR A 421 21.18 -3.38 3.39
C TYR A 421 20.74 -4.78 2.96
N GLY A 422 20.26 -4.94 1.73
CA GLY A 422 19.81 -6.22 1.19
C GLY A 422 20.95 -7.24 1.08
N PRO A 423 22.01 -6.96 0.29
CA PRO A 423 23.19 -7.81 0.18
C PRO A 423 23.86 -8.08 1.53
N TRP A 424 24.02 -7.07 2.40
CA TRP A 424 24.57 -7.23 3.76
C TRP A 424 23.78 -8.24 4.59
N LYS A 425 22.44 -8.16 4.54
CA LYS A 425 21.56 -9.07 5.26
C LYS A 425 21.56 -10.48 4.67
N ARG A 426 21.61 -10.64 3.34
CA ARG A 426 21.77 -11.93 2.66
C ARG A 426 23.06 -12.61 3.14
N LYS A 427 24.18 -11.89 3.06
CA LYS A 427 25.51 -12.35 3.46
C LYS A 427 25.57 -12.79 4.92
N CYS A 428 25.10 -11.95 5.85
CA CYS A 428 25.06 -12.30 7.27
C CYS A 428 24.17 -13.52 7.57
N LEU A 429 22.97 -13.60 7.01
CA LEU A 429 21.92 -14.50 7.53
C LEU A 429 21.77 -15.81 6.75
N ALA A 430 22.02 -15.82 5.43
CA ALA A 430 21.97 -17.02 4.62
C ALA A 430 23.34 -17.73 4.54
N GLU A 431 24.42 -16.97 4.36
CA GLU A 431 25.75 -17.55 4.09
C GLU A 431 26.58 -17.81 5.37
N PHE A 432 26.69 -16.84 6.29
CA PHE A 432 27.59 -16.97 7.46
C PHE A 432 26.91 -17.27 8.79
N GLY A 433 25.58 -17.08 8.90
CA GLY A 433 24.84 -17.31 10.15
C GLY A 433 25.26 -16.37 11.28
N ILE A 434 25.57 -15.12 10.95
CA ILE A 434 26.02 -14.07 11.88
C ILE A 434 24.86 -13.14 12.20
N VAL A 435 24.65 -12.86 13.50
CA VAL A 435 23.65 -11.89 13.95
C VAL A 435 24.12 -10.47 13.61
N THR A 436 23.28 -9.69 12.91
CA THR A 436 23.61 -8.29 12.57
C THR A 436 22.46 -7.30 12.83
N GLN A 437 22.84 -6.13 13.34
CA GLN A 437 21.99 -4.96 13.47
C GLN A 437 22.57 -3.82 12.63
N CYS A 438 21.71 -3.11 11.90
CA CYS A 438 22.10 -1.93 11.13
C CYS A 438 21.69 -0.65 11.87
N MET A 439 22.51 0.40 11.82
CA MET A 439 22.25 1.72 12.40
C MET A 439 22.50 2.81 11.35
N ALA A 440 21.76 3.93 11.42
CA ALA A 440 22.01 5.11 10.59
C ALA A 440 22.26 6.32 11.51
N PRO A 441 23.50 6.87 11.58
CA PRO A 441 23.94 7.73 12.68
C PRO A 441 23.38 9.16 12.69
N THR A 442 22.40 9.48 11.84
CA THR A 442 21.96 10.86 11.58
C THR A 442 21.11 11.52 12.68
N ARG A 443 20.51 10.75 13.60
CA ARG A 443 19.73 11.25 14.76
C ARG A 443 19.76 10.22 15.90
N VAL A 444 20.94 9.96 16.44
CA VAL A 444 21.12 9.10 17.62
C VAL A 444 20.69 9.88 18.87
N ASN A 445 19.93 9.23 19.74
CA ASN A 445 19.62 9.68 21.11
C ASN A 445 19.35 8.45 21.99
N ASP A 446 19.26 8.64 23.30
CA ASP A 446 19.18 7.55 24.28
C ASP A 446 18.01 6.60 23.98
N GLN A 447 16.82 7.12 23.70
CA GLN A 447 15.64 6.33 23.36
C GLN A 447 15.82 5.52 22.06
N TYR A 448 16.55 6.05 21.07
CA TYR A 448 16.93 5.32 19.86
C TYR A 448 17.95 4.22 20.18
N LEU A 449 18.94 4.49 21.02
CA LEU A 449 19.93 3.50 21.48
C LEU A 449 19.26 2.38 22.29
N THR A 450 18.35 2.69 23.24
CA THR A 450 17.53 1.70 23.94
C THR A 450 16.78 0.82 22.95
N ASN A 451 16.08 1.42 21.98
CA ASN A 451 15.35 0.65 20.96
C ASN A 451 16.28 -0.21 20.09
N VAL A 452 17.51 0.21 19.81
CA VAL A 452 18.52 -0.61 19.12
C VAL A 452 18.99 -1.77 20.01
N LEU A 453 19.26 -1.54 21.30
CA LEU A 453 19.68 -2.57 22.25
C LEU A 453 18.61 -3.65 22.46
N LEU A 454 17.33 -3.26 22.57
CA LEU A 454 16.19 -4.19 22.63
C LEU A 454 16.18 -5.16 21.42
N LYS A 455 16.43 -4.63 20.22
CA LYS A 455 16.50 -5.41 18.97
C LYS A 455 17.73 -6.31 18.91
N ILE A 456 18.86 -5.90 19.50
CA ILE A 456 20.10 -6.68 19.59
C ILE A 456 19.90 -7.87 20.53
N ASN A 457 19.36 -7.64 21.73
CA ASN A 457 19.13 -8.71 22.72
C ASN A 457 18.21 -9.81 22.18
N ALA A 458 17.06 -9.43 21.61
CA ALA A 458 16.09 -10.38 21.04
C ALA A 458 16.68 -11.25 19.91
N LYS A 459 17.63 -10.72 19.13
CA LYS A 459 18.31 -11.47 18.06
C LYS A 459 19.35 -12.47 18.56
N LEU A 460 19.93 -12.18 19.72
CA LEU A 460 20.96 -13.02 20.35
C LEU A 460 20.36 -14.12 21.24
N GLY A 461 19.04 -14.13 21.39
CA GLY A 461 18.26 -15.14 22.11
C GLY A 461 17.63 -14.62 23.41
N GLY A 462 18.06 -13.47 23.92
CA GLY A 462 17.54 -12.88 25.16
C GLY A 462 16.10 -12.37 25.08
N MET A 463 15.50 -12.09 26.24
CA MET A 463 14.18 -11.48 26.38
C MET A 463 14.28 -10.13 27.09
N ASN A 464 13.51 -9.15 26.62
CA ASN A 464 13.55 -7.80 27.17
C ASN A 464 12.56 -7.64 28.33
N SER A 465 11.32 -8.02 28.09
CA SER A 465 10.23 -8.06 29.07
C SER A 465 9.32 -9.26 28.79
N LEU A 466 8.65 -9.73 29.84
CA LEU A 466 7.75 -10.89 29.84
C LEU A 466 6.42 -10.47 30.48
N LEU A 467 5.28 -11.08 30.15
CA LEU A 467 4.03 -10.84 30.89
C LEU A 467 4.07 -11.53 32.28
N GLN A 468 3.48 -10.93 33.31
CA GLN A 468 3.38 -11.57 34.63
C GLN A 468 2.59 -12.90 34.58
N VAL A 469 1.62 -12.99 33.67
CA VAL A 469 0.80 -14.18 33.41
C VAL A 469 1.57 -15.30 32.67
N GLU A 470 2.61 -14.98 31.89
CA GLU A 470 3.55 -15.97 31.34
C GLU A 470 4.48 -16.54 32.43
N HIS A 471 4.84 -15.72 33.42
CA HIS A 471 5.72 -16.11 34.53
C HIS A 471 5.01 -16.98 35.59
N SER A 472 3.68 -16.89 35.67
CA SER A 472 2.83 -17.60 36.65
C SER A 472 1.93 -18.68 36.01
N PRO A 473 2.29 -19.19 34.82
CA PRO A 473 1.43 -19.87 33.84
C PRO A 473 -0.09 -19.64 33.95
N ALA A 474 -0.53 -18.39 34.12
CA ALA A 474 -1.89 -18.07 34.56
C ALA A 474 -2.91 -17.86 33.42
N MET A 475 -2.46 -17.80 32.16
CA MET A 475 -3.34 -17.53 31.00
C MET A 475 -4.40 -18.62 30.78
N PRO A 476 -5.70 -18.30 30.73
CA PRO A 476 -6.75 -19.26 30.38
C PRO A 476 -6.44 -20.01 29.08
N LEU A 477 -6.77 -21.31 29.07
CA LEU A 477 -6.56 -22.28 27.98
C LEU A 477 -5.08 -22.48 27.59
N ILE A 478 -4.42 -21.45 27.04
CA ILE A 478 -3.14 -21.54 26.34
C ILE A 478 -1.93 -21.94 27.21
N SER A 479 -1.96 -21.71 28.53
CA SER A 479 -0.88 -22.15 29.44
C SER A 479 -1.15 -23.51 30.10
N LYS A 480 -2.35 -24.07 29.91
CA LYS A 480 -2.78 -25.33 30.53
C LYS A 480 -2.39 -26.54 29.68
N VAL A 481 -2.52 -26.42 28.35
CA VAL A 481 -2.12 -27.46 27.38
C VAL A 481 -1.10 -26.92 26.37
N PRO A 482 -0.20 -27.76 25.83
CA PRO A 482 0.80 -27.36 24.84
C PRO A 482 0.17 -26.65 23.63
N THR A 483 0.36 -25.33 23.55
CA THR A 483 -0.27 -24.49 22.53
C THR A 483 0.77 -23.80 21.67
N ILE A 484 0.64 -23.91 20.34
CA ILE A 484 1.45 -23.16 19.37
C ILE A 484 0.62 -22.00 18.80
N ILE A 485 1.20 -20.80 18.79
CA ILE A 485 0.57 -19.59 18.26
C ILE A 485 1.28 -19.21 16.96
N LEU A 486 0.52 -19.14 15.86
CA LEU A 486 1.00 -18.82 14.52
C LEU A 486 0.57 -17.41 14.09
N GLY A 487 1.44 -16.74 13.33
CA GLY A 487 1.15 -15.48 12.63
C GLY A 487 1.51 -15.60 11.16
N MET A 488 0.62 -15.16 10.27
CA MET A 488 0.73 -15.34 8.82
C MET A 488 0.47 -14.01 8.09
N ASP A 489 1.41 -13.60 7.24
CA ASP A 489 1.32 -12.41 6.37
C ASP A 489 1.90 -12.70 4.97
N VAL A 490 1.35 -12.03 3.95
CA VAL A 490 1.80 -12.13 2.56
C VAL A 490 2.07 -10.74 1.99
N SER A 491 3.34 -10.48 1.64
CA SER A 491 3.78 -9.19 1.13
C SER A 491 3.91 -9.19 -0.39
N HIS A 492 3.29 -8.21 -1.07
CA HIS A 492 3.36 -8.04 -2.52
C HIS A 492 4.32 -6.91 -2.96
N GLY A 493 4.71 -6.92 -4.24
CA GLY A 493 5.42 -5.81 -4.89
C GLY A 493 4.65 -4.47 -4.87
N SER A 494 5.35 -3.35 -5.09
CA SER A 494 4.72 -2.03 -5.02
C SER A 494 3.71 -1.80 -6.16
N PRO A 495 2.61 -1.04 -5.94
CA PRO A 495 1.60 -0.79 -6.97
C PRO A 495 2.21 -0.27 -8.29
N GLY A 496 2.06 -1.06 -9.36
CA GLY A 496 2.65 -0.78 -10.67
C GLY A 496 3.83 -1.67 -11.06
N GLN A 497 4.36 -2.47 -10.14
CA GLN A 497 5.20 -3.64 -10.45
C GLN A 497 4.26 -4.84 -10.58
N SER A 498 4.16 -5.43 -11.78
CA SER A 498 3.26 -6.56 -12.04
C SER A 498 3.88 -7.91 -11.70
N ASP A 499 5.21 -8.00 -11.75
CA ASP A 499 5.92 -9.26 -12.02
C ASP A 499 6.79 -9.71 -10.83
N VAL A 500 6.94 -8.85 -9.82
CA VAL A 500 7.63 -9.13 -8.56
C VAL A 500 6.85 -10.20 -7.77
N PRO A 501 7.48 -11.29 -7.31
CA PRO A 501 6.81 -12.35 -6.56
C PRO A 501 6.25 -11.88 -5.22
N SER A 502 5.26 -12.62 -4.72
CA SER A 502 4.74 -12.42 -3.36
C SER A 502 5.61 -13.18 -2.36
N ILE A 503 5.66 -12.72 -1.12
CA ILE A 503 6.49 -13.30 -0.06
C ILE A 503 5.60 -13.63 1.12
N ALA A 504 5.35 -14.92 1.35
CA ALA A 504 4.63 -15.43 2.49
C ALA A 504 5.57 -15.67 3.67
N ALA A 505 5.19 -15.20 4.86
CA ALA A 505 5.89 -15.49 6.09
C ALA A 505 4.93 -16.08 7.13
N VAL A 506 5.35 -17.19 7.74
CA VAL A 506 4.68 -17.78 8.90
C VAL A 506 5.64 -17.70 10.08
N VAL A 507 5.11 -17.29 11.23
CA VAL A 507 5.82 -17.15 12.49
C VAL A 507 5.17 -18.07 13.52
N SER A 508 5.97 -18.78 14.32
CA SER A 508 5.47 -19.62 15.44
C SER A 508 6.04 -19.20 16.78
N SER A 509 5.24 -19.34 17.84
CA SER A 509 5.73 -19.26 19.23
C SER A 509 6.66 -20.43 19.56
N ARG A 510 7.58 -20.21 20.51
CA ARG A 510 8.61 -21.18 20.95
C ARG A 510 8.65 -21.28 22.47
N GLN A 511 9.10 -22.42 22.99
CA GLN A 511 9.33 -22.63 24.43
C GLN A 511 8.06 -22.45 25.28
N TRP A 512 6.99 -23.16 24.94
CA TRP A 512 5.75 -23.19 25.72
C TRP A 512 6.04 -23.52 27.20
N PRO A 513 5.44 -22.80 28.19
CA PRO A 513 4.27 -21.92 28.07
C PRO A 513 4.54 -20.45 27.72
N LEU A 514 5.76 -20.07 27.29
CA LEU A 514 6.05 -18.70 26.88
C LEU A 514 5.37 -18.34 25.55
N ILE A 515 4.85 -17.12 25.45
CA ILE A 515 4.30 -16.51 24.22
C ILE A 515 5.12 -15.28 23.76
N SER A 516 6.22 -14.96 24.43
CA SER A 516 7.14 -13.86 24.11
C SER A 516 8.27 -14.20 23.11
N ARG A 517 8.51 -15.48 22.79
CA ARG A 517 9.58 -15.96 21.89
C ARG A 517 9.03 -16.57 20.60
N TYR A 518 9.66 -16.26 19.46
CA TYR A 518 9.17 -16.64 18.13
C TYR A 518 10.26 -17.06 17.13
N ARG A 519 9.91 -17.94 16.18
CA ARG A 519 10.68 -18.28 14.95
C ARG A 519 9.90 -17.79 13.73
N ALA A 520 10.60 -17.41 12.65
CA ALA A 520 9.97 -17.08 11.37
C ALA A 520 10.51 -17.94 10.23
N THR A 521 9.59 -18.44 9.40
CA THR A 521 9.89 -19.20 8.18
C THR A 521 9.20 -18.52 7.01
N VAL A 522 9.92 -18.33 5.91
CA VAL A 522 9.50 -17.48 4.77
C VAL A 522 9.68 -18.26 3.46
N ARG A 523 8.76 -18.05 2.52
CA ARG A 523 8.78 -18.61 1.16
C ARG A 523 8.34 -17.56 0.14
N THR A 524 8.73 -17.75 -1.12
CA THR A 524 8.26 -16.97 -2.27
C THR A 524 7.13 -17.70 -2.99
N GLN A 525 6.16 -16.95 -3.51
CA GLN A 525 5.04 -17.47 -4.29
C GLN A 525 4.66 -16.50 -5.42
N SER A 526 3.72 -16.89 -6.28
CA SER A 526 3.43 -16.16 -7.52
C SER A 526 2.97 -14.70 -7.29
N PRO A 527 3.25 -13.77 -8.23
CA PRO A 527 2.91 -12.35 -8.07
C PRO A 527 1.41 -12.10 -7.81
N LYS A 528 1.09 -11.49 -6.66
CA LYS A 528 -0.27 -11.14 -6.21
C LYS A 528 -1.19 -12.33 -5.85
N VAL A 529 -0.63 -13.52 -5.63
CA VAL A 529 -1.35 -14.60 -4.93
C VAL A 529 -1.35 -14.29 -3.44
N GLU A 530 -2.56 -14.21 -2.86
CA GLU A 530 -2.76 -13.93 -1.43
C GLU A 530 -2.67 -15.21 -0.58
N MET A 531 -3.26 -16.34 -1.02
CA MET A 531 -3.23 -17.59 -0.24
C MET A 531 -1.82 -18.19 -0.18
N ILE A 532 -1.45 -18.84 0.92
CA ILE A 532 -0.12 -19.40 1.10
C ILE A 532 -0.04 -20.83 0.52
N ASP A 533 0.50 -20.94 -0.70
CA ASP A 533 0.64 -22.19 -1.48
C ASP A 533 1.70 -23.19 -0.91
N SER A 534 2.27 -22.91 0.26
CA SER A 534 3.43 -23.65 0.80
C SER A 534 3.36 -23.93 2.31
N LEU A 535 2.14 -23.90 2.88
CA LEU A 535 1.92 -24.33 4.27
C LEU A 535 2.25 -25.82 4.42
N PHE A 536 1.79 -26.62 3.45
CA PHE A 536 2.14 -28.01 3.21
C PHE A 536 2.78 -28.13 1.80
N LYS A 537 3.89 -28.85 1.66
CA LYS A 537 4.58 -29.06 0.37
C LYS A 537 5.13 -30.50 0.33
N PRO A 538 4.31 -31.49 -0.06
CA PRO A 538 4.75 -32.88 -0.08
C PRO A 538 5.86 -33.09 -1.12
N SER A 539 6.86 -33.87 -0.75
CA SER A 539 7.95 -34.36 -1.59
C SER A 539 8.01 -35.89 -1.45
N ASP A 540 8.71 -36.57 -2.37
CA ASP A 540 8.66 -38.04 -2.56
C ASP A 540 8.90 -38.92 -1.31
N SER A 541 9.46 -38.37 -0.23
CA SER A 541 9.66 -39.06 1.04
C SER A 541 9.30 -38.24 2.29
N ASP A 542 8.92 -36.96 2.16
CA ASP A 542 8.84 -36.05 3.30
C ASP A 542 8.07 -34.75 2.97
N ASP A 543 7.44 -34.11 3.95
CA ASP A 543 6.85 -32.77 3.77
C ASP A 543 7.89 -31.65 3.96
N LEU A 544 7.96 -30.73 3.00
CA LEU A 544 8.85 -29.55 2.99
C LEU A 544 8.09 -28.24 3.26
N GLY A 545 6.80 -28.34 3.61
CA GLY A 545 5.92 -27.24 3.97
C GLY A 545 6.39 -26.47 5.21
N ILE A 546 5.92 -25.23 5.31
CA ILE A 546 6.28 -24.35 6.42
C ILE A 546 5.79 -24.92 7.76
N ILE A 547 4.61 -25.54 7.79
CA ILE A 547 3.97 -25.98 9.04
C ILE A 547 4.79 -27.08 9.73
N ARG A 548 5.28 -28.09 9.00
CA ARG A 548 6.16 -29.13 9.56
C ARG A 548 7.47 -28.57 10.10
N GLU A 549 8.09 -27.58 9.43
CA GLU A 549 9.29 -26.90 9.92
C GLU A 549 9.04 -26.26 11.30
N LEU A 550 7.89 -25.61 11.47
CA LEU A 550 7.52 -24.93 12.72
C LEU A 550 7.05 -25.90 13.82
N LEU A 551 6.39 -27.01 13.47
CA LEU A 551 5.98 -28.05 14.43
C LEU A 551 7.19 -28.80 15.01
N ILE A 552 8.22 -29.07 14.21
CA ILE A 552 9.48 -29.68 14.67
C ILE A 552 10.24 -28.72 15.59
N ASP A 553 10.27 -27.43 15.25
CA ASP A 553 10.90 -26.40 16.08
C ASP A 553 10.16 -26.16 17.41
N PHE A 554 8.81 -26.18 17.39
CA PHE A 554 8.01 -26.17 18.62
C PHE A 554 8.27 -27.40 19.48
N TYR A 555 8.24 -28.61 18.90
CA TYR A 555 8.48 -29.85 19.64
C TYR A 555 9.85 -29.86 20.32
N THR A 556 10.90 -29.45 19.59
CA THR A 556 12.27 -29.38 20.13
C THR A 556 12.44 -28.28 21.18
N SER A 557 11.80 -27.12 21.03
CA SER A 557 11.92 -25.99 21.97
C SER A 557 11.00 -26.07 23.20
N SER A 558 9.83 -26.71 23.11
CA SER A 558 8.81 -26.79 24.17
C SER A 558 8.94 -28.04 25.07
N GLY A 559 10.12 -28.67 25.08
CA GLY A 559 10.45 -29.81 25.95
C GLY A 559 9.96 -31.17 25.41
N LYS A 560 10.04 -31.41 24.10
CA LYS A 560 9.58 -32.65 23.43
C LYS A 560 8.08 -32.94 23.63
N ARG A 561 7.27 -31.88 23.67
CA ARG A 561 5.80 -31.94 23.68
C ARG A 561 5.27 -31.52 22.31
N LYS A 562 4.34 -32.30 21.76
CA LYS A 562 3.57 -31.90 20.57
C LYS A 562 2.55 -30.84 20.98
N PRO A 563 2.16 -29.90 20.11
CA PRO A 563 1.03 -29.02 20.40
C PRO A 563 -0.27 -29.83 20.38
N GLU A 564 -1.12 -29.59 21.37
CA GLU A 564 -2.51 -30.08 21.44
C GLU A 564 -3.48 -29.01 20.91
N GLN A 565 -3.07 -27.73 20.91
CA GLN A 565 -3.84 -26.60 20.38
C GLN A 565 -2.99 -25.75 19.42
N ILE A 566 -3.63 -25.24 18.37
CA ILE A 566 -3.03 -24.35 17.37
C ILE A 566 -3.91 -23.09 17.27
N VAL A 567 -3.33 -21.91 17.50
CA VAL A 567 -4.02 -20.62 17.33
C VAL A 567 -3.38 -19.89 16.15
N ILE A 568 -4.16 -19.52 15.12
CA ILE A 568 -3.65 -18.92 13.88
C ILE A 568 -4.17 -17.49 13.71
N PHE A 569 -3.26 -16.54 13.53
CA PHE A 569 -3.57 -15.16 13.17
C PHE A 569 -3.13 -14.86 11.75
N ARG A 570 -4.09 -14.58 10.86
CA ARG A 570 -3.87 -14.29 9.43
C ARG A 570 -4.18 -12.82 9.12
N ASP A 571 -3.21 -12.08 8.59
CA ASP A 571 -3.37 -10.69 8.15
C ASP A 571 -3.69 -10.61 6.64
N GLY A 572 -3.99 -9.42 6.11
CA GLY A 572 -4.09 -9.11 4.68
C GLY A 572 -5.37 -9.54 3.96
N VAL A 573 -6.02 -10.62 4.42
CA VAL A 573 -7.17 -11.26 3.77
C VAL A 573 -8.45 -10.41 3.85
N SER A 574 -9.20 -10.33 2.74
CA SER A 574 -10.52 -9.66 2.70
C SER A 574 -11.69 -10.61 3.00
N GLU A 575 -12.84 -10.06 3.42
CA GLU A 575 -14.09 -10.79 3.70
C GLU A 575 -14.47 -11.78 2.56
N SER A 576 -14.30 -11.37 1.30
CA SER A 576 -14.57 -12.21 0.11
C SER A 576 -13.63 -13.41 -0.07
N GLN A 577 -12.58 -13.51 0.74
CA GLN A 577 -11.56 -14.57 0.68
C GLN A 577 -11.55 -15.46 1.94
N PHE A 578 -12.42 -15.23 2.92
CA PHE A 578 -12.47 -16.06 4.14
C PHE A 578 -12.73 -17.54 3.83
N ASN A 579 -13.61 -17.84 2.86
CA ASN A 579 -13.83 -19.21 2.38
C ASN A 579 -12.61 -19.80 1.63
N GLN A 580 -11.71 -18.96 1.08
CA GLN A 580 -10.47 -19.42 0.47
C GLN A 580 -9.42 -19.75 1.53
N VAL A 581 -9.35 -19.00 2.62
CA VAL A 581 -8.50 -19.35 3.77
C VAL A 581 -8.95 -20.68 4.37
N LEU A 582 -10.25 -20.88 4.59
CA LEU A 582 -10.77 -22.15 5.10
C LEU A 582 -10.51 -23.31 4.12
N ASN A 583 -10.90 -23.18 2.85
CA ASN A 583 -10.86 -24.29 1.89
C ASN A 583 -9.49 -24.47 1.17
N ILE A 584 -8.43 -23.76 1.59
CA ILE A 584 -7.09 -23.84 0.97
C ILE A 584 -5.97 -23.71 2.01
N GLU A 585 -6.02 -22.73 2.92
CA GLU A 585 -4.99 -22.58 3.95
C GLU A 585 -5.23 -23.50 5.15
N LEU A 586 -6.47 -23.66 5.61
CA LEU A 586 -6.79 -24.58 6.71
C LEU A 586 -6.80 -26.04 6.25
N ASP A 587 -7.34 -26.38 5.07
CA ASP A 587 -7.29 -27.75 4.53
C ASP A 587 -5.85 -28.27 4.34
N GLN A 588 -4.86 -27.40 4.12
CA GLN A 588 -3.43 -27.74 4.13
C GLN A 588 -2.87 -28.09 5.53
N ILE A 589 -3.60 -27.76 6.60
CA ILE A 589 -3.16 -27.89 8.01
C ILE A 589 -3.99 -28.95 8.74
N ILE A 590 -5.30 -29.02 8.48
CA ILE A 590 -6.28 -29.89 9.16
C ILE A 590 -7.31 -30.40 8.15
N GLU A 591 -7.39 -31.72 7.97
CA GLU A 591 -8.29 -32.39 7.03
C GLU A 591 -9.74 -32.51 7.57
N LYS A 592 -10.49 -31.40 7.69
CA LYS A 592 -11.89 -31.42 8.18
C LYS A 592 -12.81 -30.27 7.70
N ASN A 593 -14.07 -30.61 7.40
CA ASN A 593 -15.16 -29.70 7.03
C ASN A 593 -15.99 -29.21 8.24
N HIS A 594 -16.17 -27.88 8.44
CA HIS A 594 -16.95 -27.31 9.56
C HIS A 594 -17.77 -26.05 9.21
N HIS A 595 -18.88 -25.79 9.94
CA HIS A 595 -19.74 -24.59 9.85
C HIS A 595 -20.39 -24.23 11.22
N THR A 596 -20.49 -22.93 11.62
CA THR A 596 -21.53 -22.24 12.50
C THR A 596 -20.99 -20.95 13.19
N LYS A 597 -21.81 -20.13 13.91
CA LYS A 597 -21.51 -18.72 14.36
C LYS A 597 -22.24 -18.27 15.69
N PHE A 598 -22.22 -16.96 16.08
CA PHE A 598 -22.86 -16.21 17.24
C PHE A 598 -22.05 -16.04 18.58
N PHE A 599 -22.20 -15.07 19.55
CA PHE A 599 -22.97 -13.78 19.71
C PHE A 599 -22.34 -12.69 20.72
N GLN A 600 -23.09 -11.94 21.59
CA GLN A 600 -22.79 -10.61 22.26
C GLN A 600 -23.42 -10.46 23.73
N PRO A 601 -23.64 -9.30 24.47
CA PRO A 601 -23.33 -7.81 24.35
C PRO A 601 -23.06 -6.88 25.63
N SER A 602 -22.79 -5.55 25.45
CA SER A 602 -23.26 -4.30 26.20
C SER A 602 -22.30 -3.29 26.93
N SER A 603 -22.70 -1.98 26.95
CA SER A 603 -22.26 -0.77 27.75
C SER A 603 -21.22 0.24 27.16
N PRO A 604 -21.33 1.59 27.38
CA PRO A 604 -20.60 2.61 26.58
C PRO A 604 -19.80 3.73 27.32
N ASP A 605 -18.59 4.07 26.84
CA ASP A 605 -18.02 5.46 26.83
C ASP A 605 -16.81 5.58 25.87
N ASN A 606 -16.14 6.74 25.79
CA ASN A 606 -15.04 7.01 24.83
C ASN A 606 -13.63 6.92 25.46
N VAL A 607 -12.71 6.16 24.84
CA VAL A 607 -11.79 5.28 25.61
C VAL A 607 -10.27 5.59 25.55
N PRO A 608 -9.53 5.41 26.68
CA PRO A 608 -8.05 5.41 26.77
C PRO A 608 -7.30 4.26 26.04
N PRO A 609 -5.95 4.23 26.05
CA PRO A 609 -5.17 3.18 25.37
C PRO A 609 -4.79 1.99 26.25
N GLY A 610 -5.05 0.79 25.74
CA GLY A 610 -5.33 -0.42 26.53
C GLY A 610 -6.85 -0.74 26.53
N GLU A 611 -7.66 0.22 26.07
CA GLU A 611 -9.08 0.27 26.33
C GLU A 611 -9.88 0.20 25.01
N LEU A 612 -9.81 -0.94 24.33
CA LEU A 612 -10.92 -1.37 23.48
C LEU A 612 -10.94 -2.87 23.43
N SER A 613 -11.79 -3.44 24.27
CA SER A 613 -12.36 -4.76 24.07
C SER A 613 -13.83 -4.74 24.51
N LEU A 614 -14.81 -4.50 23.65
CA LEU A 614 -14.80 -4.29 22.19
C LEU A 614 -16.09 -3.58 21.84
N CYS A 615 -16.23 -3.18 20.58
CA CYS A 615 -17.55 -3.07 19.99
C CYS A 615 -17.92 -4.41 19.33
N ASP A 616 -18.34 -5.40 20.12
CA ASP A 616 -19.07 -6.58 19.60
C ASP A 616 -20.47 -6.20 19.07
N ASN A 617 -20.91 -4.98 19.40
CA ASN A 617 -22.26 -4.46 19.25
C ASN A 617 -22.43 -3.49 18.10
N LYS A 618 -23.60 -3.55 17.46
CA LYS A 618 -24.17 -2.60 16.47
C LYS A 618 -23.41 -2.51 15.15
N VAL A 619 -22.07 -2.48 15.14
CA VAL A 619 -21.22 -2.31 13.95
C VAL A 619 -20.56 -3.60 13.45
N CYS A 620 -20.47 -4.63 14.29
CA CYS A 620 -20.02 -5.95 13.90
C CYS A 620 -21.07 -6.72 13.08
N HIS A 621 -20.68 -7.88 12.57
CA HIS A 621 -21.47 -8.70 11.67
C HIS A 621 -22.76 -9.19 12.36
N PRO A 622 -23.91 -9.26 11.67
CA PRO A 622 -25.15 -9.85 12.21
C PRO A 622 -25.10 -11.34 12.56
N ARG A 623 -23.92 -11.98 12.52
CA ARG A 623 -23.82 -13.44 12.67
C ARG A 623 -22.42 -13.97 12.98
N ASN A 624 -21.36 -13.50 12.30
CA ASN A 624 -19.99 -13.94 12.56
C ASN A 624 -19.58 -13.60 14.01
N TYR A 625 -18.59 -14.29 14.55
CA TYR A 625 -17.88 -13.78 15.72
C TYR A 625 -16.73 -12.91 15.23
N ASP A 626 -16.97 -11.60 15.16
CA ASP A 626 -16.01 -10.60 14.72
C ASP A 626 -15.99 -9.40 15.67
N PHE A 627 -14.84 -8.74 15.80
CA PHE A 627 -14.67 -7.68 16.78
C PHE A 627 -13.57 -6.66 16.46
N TYR A 628 -13.66 -5.47 17.07
CA TYR A 628 -12.68 -4.39 16.92
C TYR A 628 -11.84 -4.18 18.18
N MET A 629 -10.52 -4.05 18.04
CA MET A 629 -9.58 -3.77 19.16
C MET A 629 -8.61 -2.61 18.84
N CYS A 630 -8.35 -1.77 19.84
CA CYS A 630 -7.41 -0.64 19.84
C CYS A 630 -6.34 -0.84 20.93
N SER A 631 -5.52 -1.88 20.77
CA SER A 631 -4.45 -2.27 21.72
C SER A 631 -3.33 -1.26 21.94
N HIS A 632 -3.32 -0.10 21.25
CA HIS A 632 -2.21 0.85 21.25
C HIS A 632 -2.68 2.31 21.36
N ALA A 633 -1.82 3.16 21.94
CA ALA A 633 -2.04 4.61 21.91
C ALA A 633 -1.78 5.17 20.51
N GLY A 634 -2.84 5.66 19.85
CA GLY A 634 -2.76 6.46 18.64
C GLY A 634 -1.94 7.74 18.87
N MET A 635 -0.62 7.65 18.65
CA MET A 635 0.30 8.75 18.96
C MET A 635 0.10 10.00 18.10
N ILE A 636 -0.48 9.81 16.90
CA ILE A 636 -0.52 10.78 15.82
C ILE A 636 -1.78 10.51 14.99
N GLY A 637 -2.62 11.54 14.80
CA GLY A 637 -3.83 11.44 13.97
C GLY A 637 -5.02 10.82 14.70
N THR A 638 -5.73 9.93 14.01
CA THR A 638 -6.87 9.15 14.54
C THR A 638 -6.46 7.68 14.58
N THR A 639 -6.64 7.01 15.72
CA THR A 639 -6.35 5.58 15.89
C THR A 639 -7.16 4.75 14.90
N ARG A 640 -6.57 3.69 14.36
CA ARG A 640 -7.30 2.66 13.61
C ARG A 640 -7.48 1.44 14.53
N PRO A 641 -8.72 0.98 14.79
CA PRO A 641 -8.94 -0.34 15.37
C PRO A 641 -8.53 -1.42 14.35
N THR A 642 -8.04 -2.54 14.86
CA THR A 642 -7.85 -3.76 14.10
C THR A 642 -9.12 -4.59 14.20
N HIS A 643 -9.61 -5.11 13.07
CA HIS A 643 -10.81 -5.94 12.98
C HIS A 643 -10.37 -7.41 12.95
N TYR A 644 -10.79 -8.18 13.95
CA TYR A 644 -10.55 -9.62 14.04
C TYR A 644 -11.83 -10.36 13.65
N HIS A 645 -11.70 -11.42 12.86
CA HIS A 645 -12.80 -12.32 12.50
C HIS A 645 -12.41 -13.74 12.90
N VAL A 646 -13.22 -14.39 13.73
CA VAL A 646 -13.03 -15.80 14.07
C VAL A 646 -13.70 -16.64 12.98
N LEU A 647 -12.88 -17.26 12.13
CA LEU A 647 -13.35 -18.10 11.02
C LEU A 647 -13.65 -19.54 11.47
N LEU A 648 -12.93 -20.01 12.48
CA LEU A 648 -13.11 -21.31 13.14
C LEU A 648 -12.61 -21.20 14.59
N ASP A 649 -13.30 -21.86 15.52
CA ASP A 649 -12.81 -22.17 16.86
C ASP A 649 -13.25 -23.59 17.25
N GLU A 650 -12.28 -24.49 17.43
CA GLU A 650 -12.46 -25.84 18.02
C GLU A 650 -11.94 -25.91 19.47
N ILE A 651 -11.28 -24.85 19.97
CA ILE A 651 -10.69 -24.76 21.31
C ILE A 651 -11.77 -24.36 22.34
N GLY A 652 -12.78 -23.59 21.90
CA GLY A 652 -13.89 -23.16 22.74
C GLY A 652 -13.51 -21.98 23.63
N PHE A 653 -12.87 -20.95 23.05
CA PHE A 653 -12.62 -19.70 23.75
C PHE A 653 -13.94 -19.02 24.10
N SER A 654 -14.07 -18.52 25.33
CA SER A 654 -15.07 -17.50 25.60
C SER A 654 -14.71 -16.20 24.85
N ALA A 655 -15.68 -15.29 24.75
CA ALA A 655 -15.42 -13.97 24.21
C ALA A 655 -14.24 -13.30 24.94
N ASP A 656 -14.34 -13.16 26.26
CA ASP A 656 -13.32 -12.50 27.09
C ASP A 656 -11.93 -13.16 26.99
N ASP A 657 -11.84 -14.50 27.01
CA ASP A 657 -10.55 -15.23 26.97
C ASP A 657 -9.75 -14.94 25.69
N LEU A 658 -10.41 -15.01 24.52
CA LEU A 658 -9.75 -14.75 23.23
C LEU A 658 -9.24 -13.30 23.16
N GLN A 659 -9.95 -12.38 23.79
CA GLN A 659 -9.71 -10.96 23.69
C GLN A 659 -8.62 -10.50 24.67
N GLU A 660 -8.58 -11.07 25.88
CA GLU A 660 -7.44 -10.92 26.79
C GLU A 660 -6.16 -11.54 26.19
N LEU A 661 -6.27 -12.67 25.48
CA LEU A 661 -5.17 -13.27 24.73
C LEU A 661 -4.65 -12.34 23.62
N VAL A 662 -5.54 -11.83 22.75
CA VAL A 662 -5.18 -10.93 21.66
C VAL A 662 -4.59 -9.61 22.19
N HIS A 663 -5.16 -9.06 23.27
CA HIS A 663 -4.63 -7.88 23.94
C HIS A 663 -3.23 -8.15 24.52
N SER A 664 -3.03 -9.27 25.22
CA SER A 664 -1.74 -9.69 25.77
C SER A 664 -0.67 -9.87 24.67
N LEU A 665 -1.05 -10.46 23.54
CA LEU A 665 -0.19 -10.62 22.37
C LEU A 665 0.21 -9.29 21.71
N SER A 666 -0.46 -8.17 21.99
CA SER A 666 -0.01 -6.84 21.58
C SER A 666 1.10 -6.25 22.47
N TYR A 667 1.40 -6.81 23.65
CA TYR A 667 2.44 -6.33 24.57
C TYR A 667 3.75 -7.12 24.49
N VAL A 668 3.76 -8.35 23.99
CA VAL A 668 4.97 -9.21 23.87
C VAL A 668 5.92 -8.84 22.72
N TYR A 669 5.78 -7.63 22.16
CA TYR A 669 6.56 -7.16 21.02
C TYR A 669 7.93 -6.63 21.44
N GLN A 670 8.94 -7.50 21.41
CA GLN A 670 10.28 -7.29 21.98
C GLN A 670 11.09 -6.12 21.36
N ARG A 671 10.60 -5.49 20.28
CA ARG A 671 11.32 -4.43 19.53
C ARG A 671 11.12 -3.00 20.07
N SER A 672 10.13 -2.77 20.93
CA SER A 672 9.80 -1.41 21.43
C SER A 672 8.98 -1.46 22.72
N THR A 673 9.10 -0.44 23.57
CA THR A 673 8.37 -0.35 24.85
C THR A 673 6.95 0.20 24.71
N THR A 674 6.24 -0.26 23.68
CA THR A 674 4.89 0.19 23.32
C THR A 674 4.08 -0.98 22.76
N ALA A 675 2.83 -1.10 23.19
CA ALA A 675 1.89 -2.05 22.63
C ALA A 675 1.63 -1.73 21.14
N ILE A 676 1.51 -2.78 20.33
CA ILE A 676 1.34 -2.70 18.87
C ILE A 676 -0.11 -2.93 18.46
N SER A 677 -0.54 -2.32 17.36
CA SER A 677 -1.93 -2.30 16.89
C SER A 677 -2.50 -3.66 16.47
N VAL A 678 -1.64 -4.66 16.25
CA VAL A 678 -1.99 -6.04 15.88
C VAL A 678 -1.23 -6.97 16.83
N VAL A 679 -1.52 -8.27 16.82
CA VAL A 679 -0.76 -9.25 17.61
C VAL A 679 0.70 -9.36 17.16
N ALA A 680 1.61 -9.59 18.12
CA ALA A 680 3.04 -9.77 17.87
C ALA A 680 3.39 -10.79 16.78
N PRO A 681 2.83 -12.02 16.72
CA PRO A 681 3.16 -13.00 15.67
C PRO A 681 2.91 -12.47 14.25
N VAL A 682 1.82 -11.73 14.00
CA VAL A 682 1.54 -11.07 12.71
C VAL A 682 2.55 -9.96 12.42
N CYS A 683 2.82 -9.08 13.40
CA CYS A 683 3.83 -8.04 13.23
C CYS A 683 5.24 -8.61 12.97
N TYR A 684 5.58 -9.78 13.53
CA TYR A 684 6.82 -10.49 13.22
C TYR A 684 6.80 -11.12 11.82
N ALA A 685 5.67 -11.66 11.35
CA ALA A 685 5.53 -12.20 10.00
C ALA A 685 5.76 -11.10 8.95
N HIS A 686 5.12 -9.94 9.12
CA HIS A 686 5.32 -8.77 8.27
C HIS A 686 6.78 -8.30 8.24
N LEU A 687 7.46 -8.32 9.39
CA LEU A 687 8.89 -7.98 9.47
C LEU A 687 9.80 -9.01 8.80
N ALA A 688 9.47 -10.30 8.89
CA ALA A 688 10.21 -11.36 8.22
C ALA A 688 10.04 -11.26 6.69
N ALA A 689 8.80 -11.16 6.19
CA ALA A 689 8.51 -10.94 4.77
C ALA A 689 9.18 -9.67 4.24
N SER A 690 9.04 -8.53 4.95
CA SER A 690 9.66 -7.26 4.55
C SER A 690 11.20 -7.27 4.63
N GLN A 691 11.83 -8.16 5.39
CA GLN A 691 13.29 -8.29 5.45
C GLN A 691 13.82 -9.23 4.36
N MET A 692 13.20 -10.40 4.18
CA MET A 692 13.57 -11.35 3.12
C MET A 692 13.28 -10.77 1.72
N GLY A 693 12.24 -9.94 1.60
CA GLY A 693 11.96 -9.12 0.40
C GLY A 693 12.96 -7.99 0.13
N GLN A 694 14.04 -7.87 0.89
CA GLN A 694 15.22 -7.07 0.51
C GLN A 694 16.34 -7.93 -0.10
N PHE A 695 16.20 -9.26 -0.15
CA PHE A 695 17.16 -10.11 -0.86
C PHE A 695 16.85 -10.05 -2.37
N MET A 696 15.61 -10.38 -2.74
CA MET A 696 15.16 -10.47 -4.15
C MET A 696 15.27 -9.18 -4.96
N LYS A 697 15.09 -8.00 -4.34
CA LYS A 697 15.08 -6.69 -5.04
C LYS A 697 16.38 -6.30 -5.76
N PHE A 698 17.45 -7.05 -5.55
CA PHE A 698 18.77 -6.79 -6.15
C PHE A 698 19.12 -7.81 -7.23
N ASP A 699 18.50 -8.99 -7.23
CA ASP A 699 18.72 -10.00 -8.26
C ASP A 699 18.00 -9.58 -9.57
N ASP A 700 16.82 -8.94 -9.45
CA ASP A 700 16.12 -8.22 -10.54
C ASP A 700 16.93 -7.06 -11.16
N MET A 701 18.05 -6.63 -10.56
CA MET A 701 18.91 -5.57 -11.13
C MET A 701 20.04 -6.09 -12.04
N SER A 702 20.08 -7.39 -12.30
CA SER A 702 20.95 -7.96 -13.34
C SER A 702 20.35 -7.77 -14.76
N GLU A 703 20.37 -6.54 -15.29
CA GLU A 703 19.99 -6.22 -16.67
C GLU A 703 20.99 -6.77 -17.71
N THR A 704 21.25 -8.08 -17.69
CA THR A 704 22.13 -8.81 -18.61
C THR A 704 21.52 -10.14 -19.07
N SER A 705 20.22 -10.16 -19.39
CA SER A 705 19.60 -11.26 -20.16
C SER A 705 18.56 -10.77 -21.17
N SER A 706 18.99 -10.70 -22.43
CA SER A 706 18.16 -10.68 -23.66
C SER A 706 16.94 -9.76 -23.71
N SER A 707 17.12 -8.56 -24.27
CA SER A 707 16.06 -7.87 -25.00
C SER A 707 15.73 -8.61 -26.31
N HIS A 708 14.67 -9.43 -26.32
CA HIS A 708 14.09 -9.99 -27.54
C HIS A 708 12.58 -9.75 -27.57
N GLY A 709 12.08 -9.08 -28.62
CA GLY A 709 10.66 -8.79 -28.78
C GLY A 709 9.97 -9.86 -29.62
N GLY A 710 9.06 -10.63 -29.01
CA GLY A 710 8.26 -11.63 -29.71
C GLY A 710 7.07 -12.10 -28.88
N VAL A 711 5.91 -12.18 -29.55
CA VAL A 711 4.63 -12.82 -29.19
C VAL A 711 4.48 -13.39 -27.76
N SER A 712 3.43 -12.95 -27.06
CA SER A 712 3.02 -13.49 -25.76
C SER A 712 2.56 -14.95 -25.85
N SER A 713 3.44 -15.89 -25.50
CA SER A 713 3.07 -17.23 -25.03
C SER A 713 2.80 -17.19 -23.51
N ALA A 714 1.88 -18.03 -23.03
CA ALA A 714 1.55 -18.13 -21.61
C ALA A 714 2.54 -19.06 -20.88
N GLY A 715 3.81 -18.65 -20.81
CA GLY A 715 4.82 -19.33 -20.01
C GLY A 715 4.65 -19.08 -18.52
N THR A 716 4.79 -20.11 -17.69
CA THR A 716 4.77 -20.00 -16.23
C THR A 716 5.93 -19.10 -15.77
N ILE A 717 5.63 -18.05 -15.00
CA ILE A 717 6.66 -17.21 -14.39
C ILE A 717 7.41 -18.06 -13.36
N VAL A 718 8.71 -18.32 -13.60
CA VAL A 718 9.55 -19.05 -12.66
C VAL A 718 9.75 -18.20 -11.42
N VAL A 719 9.12 -18.59 -10.31
CA VAL A 719 9.24 -17.91 -9.01
C VAL A 719 10.60 -18.32 -8.40
N PRO A 720 11.53 -17.38 -8.15
CA PRO A 720 12.81 -17.71 -7.52
C PRO A 720 12.60 -18.09 -6.05
N GLU A 721 13.09 -19.25 -5.62
CA GLU A 721 13.04 -19.65 -4.20
C GLU A 721 13.97 -18.76 -3.35
N LEU A 722 13.49 -18.32 -2.19
CA LEU A 722 14.31 -17.58 -1.22
C LEU A 722 15.45 -18.47 -0.66
N PRO A 723 16.68 -17.95 -0.52
CA PRO A 723 17.76 -18.71 0.10
C PRO A 723 17.41 -19.02 1.56
N ARG A 724 17.60 -20.29 1.96
CA ARG A 724 17.37 -20.74 3.33
C ARG A 724 18.32 -20.00 4.29
N LEU A 725 17.81 -19.70 5.48
CA LEU A 725 18.61 -19.10 6.56
C LEU A 725 19.59 -20.13 7.12
N HIS A 726 20.83 -19.72 7.41
CA HIS A 726 21.79 -20.61 8.06
C HIS A 726 21.24 -21.04 9.43
N GLU A 727 21.31 -22.34 9.73
CA GLU A 727 20.84 -22.99 10.97
C GLU A 727 21.04 -22.15 12.25
N LYS A 728 22.25 -21.58 12.44
CA LYS A 728 22.65 -20.72 13.57
C LYS A 728 21.74 -19.50 13.82
N VAL A 729 21.05 -19.00 12.79
CA VAL A 729 20.12 -17.85 12.88
C VAL A 729 18.68 -18.21 12.48
N SER A 730 18.46 -19.39 11.89
CA SER A 730 17.12 -19.86 11.49
C SER A 730 16.11 -19.91 12.64
N SER A 731 16.60 -20.15 13.86
CA SER A 731 15.81 -20.27 15.09
C SER A 731 15.82 -18.99 15.96
N SER A 732 16.54 -17.94 15.54
CA SER A 732 16.60 -16.67 16.26
C SER A 732 15.57 -15.67 15.72
N MET A 733 15.29 -14.61 16.49
CA MET A 733 14.42 -13.52 16.04
C MET A 733 15.16 -12.58 15.07
N PHE A 734 15.74 -13.11 13.99
CA PHE A 734 16.59 -12.38 13.02
C PHE A 734 15.90 -11.17 12.36
N PHE A 735 14.57 -11.19 12.35
CA PHE A 735 13.63 -10.15 11.90
C PHE A 735 13.46 -8.98 12.90
N CYS A 736 14.09 -9.04 14.08
CA CYS A 736 13.91 -8.03 15.12
C CYS A 736 14.46 -6.63 14.81
#